data_AF-A0A2A9P744-F1
#
_entry.id   AF-A0A2A9P744-F1
#
_cell.length_a   1.000
_cell.length_b   1.000
_cell.length_c   1.000
_cell.angle_alpha   90.00
_cell.angle_beta   90.00
_cell.angle_gamma   90.00
#
_symmetry.space_group_name_H-M   'P 1'
#
loop_
_entity.id
_entity.type
_entity.pdbx_description
1 polymer ?
#
loop_
_entity_poly.entity_id
_entity_poly.type
_entity_poly.pdbx_seq_one_letter_code
_entity_poly.pdbx_strand_id
1 'polypeptide(L)'
;MAFVSTFSPARFIGRRLLLLANVARFADRRFALALAAVSVYASKLVHVYAHADALPAHALLLWGPSLFAQDTLLVLGLRLLFDARLPAPVRGAATAAATVIAVFVTMLAGISISFFTVAGLELHWRNVGAAADASAWRMLLTGLLSMCLVLVALVLLAGLLQAVCFLVAGMALDMLRWPLTLLPASVRGFGSHLGTGSGSGYRHLLSQHEDDDDEEGDYDDDGSSTAELGLKSAPAPEVGLTLTIPRRLLATLYILVGLSLLVQTATYLLRPTDSSLVFMSWTLPLLPLVELALSSPALARLRGGGTDSLNSNVTALADPPPMSWLPADKQLKGFYDWYFPDRQHYNADRDPIRVSNLERAPLPELRTALRKLRIRHVVLLELETIRKDVFPLKRDGSIWRRLANGSDSGQLSAEAERRLSTLTPMANLLTGDYDDGFEHEEQPRRGGINFVNAHTSSTYTLKSLTATLCGLTPLITDWNLEYQNHIYQPCLPHVFEAMSQLEGIKPPRNDTKSEGGSDDDEDDDDEDDNDFTSYPWRSTYMQSVTSTFDKQAALMTALGFQPGTVIDKEYLRSRAAKFGPSNVTDNNYFGMPEVALDDYIRDAFSQARRKNERVFLSHLTSTTHHDWKLPTDEKYVPLTDDSELDSLSHYINCVGYDDRWLGRILDIIREEGAEDETLVILLGDHGLSNVELGSVSSYGSGNIGNFHVPLVLSHPRLPVIDVDDAVSSIQVLPTVLDLLIESGSLSPSQTDAARDLIANYEGQSLIRPQLNGPSRAGLGSWQFSLINPGGTMLAVRERGRPGWRLIVPVIDNVSWRFTDSESSPHEEETVVAFDLDVFLSDVELMHGQEAAKWVRKAAAVTSWYVDENMERWRFGGKRPKKEPKTTP
;
A
#
# COMPACT_ATOMS: atom_id res chain seq x y z
N MET A 1 35.11 46.39 -27.19
CA MET A 1 35.47 47.64 -26.48
C MET A 1 35.31 47.44 -24.98
N ALA A 2 35.98 48.25 -24.17
CA ALA A 2 36.06 48.08 -22.72
C ALA A 2 34.70 48.29 -22.02
N PHE A 3 34.49 47.68 -20.84
CA PHE A 3 34.80 48.37 -19.58
C PHE A 3 34.87 47.38 -18.40
N VAL A 4 35.86 47.58 -17.53
CA VAL A 4 35.99 46.90 -16.23
C VAL A 4 35.35 47.79 -15.18
N SER A 5 34.51 47.24 -14.30
CA SER A 5 34.13 47.89 -13.05
C SER A 5 34.16 46.91 -11.87
N THR A 6 34.91 47.31 -10.85
CA THR A 6 35.21 46.55 -9.64
C THR A 6 33.98 46.32 -8.76
N PHE A 7 33.71 45.06 -8.40
CA PHE A 7 32.78 44.73 -7.31
C PHE A 7 33.53 44.43 -6.01
N SER A 8 33.13 45.10 -4.93
CA SER A 8 33.73 44.97 -3.60
C SER A 8 33.34 43.65 -2.90
N PRO A 9 34.27 42.95 -2.21
CA PRO A 9 34.00 41.66 -1.56
C PRO A 9 33.09 41.74 -0.33
N ALA A 10 32.77 42.94 0.18
CA ALA A 10 32.05 43.14 1.43
C ALA A 10 30.63 42.54 1.48
N ARG A 11 29.96 42.32 0.32
CA ARG A 11 28.58 41.79 0.28
C ARG A 11 28.46 40.26 0.42
N PHE A 12 29.54 39.48 0.25
CA PHE A 12 29.48 38.02 0.39
C PHE A 12 29.64 37.53 1.83
N ILE A 13 30.29 38.32 2.69
CA ILE A 13 30.53 37.96 4.10
C ILE A 13 29.23 38.07 4.91
N GLY A 14 28.38 39.07 4.65
CA GLY A 14 27.09 39.24 5.35
C GLY A 14 26.11 38.08 5.17
N ARG A 15 26.05 37.45 3.98
CA ARG A 15 25.21 36.26 3.76
C ARG A 15 25.77 35.01 4.45
N ARG A 16 27.10 34.83 4.51
CA ARG A 16 27.72 33.75 5.30
C ARG A 16 27.50 33.97 6.81
N LEU A 17 27.56 35.21 7.31
CA LEU A 17 27.26 35.52 8.71
C LEU A 17 25.78 35.32 9.06
N LEU A 18 24.84 35.60 8.17
CA LEU A 18 23.42 35.29 8.40
C LEU A 18 23.14 33.77 8.41
N LEU A 19 23.81 33.00 7.54
CA LEU A 19 23.77 31.53 7.60
C LEU A 19 24.42 30.99 8.89
N LEU A 20 25.58 31.50 9.29
CA LEU A 20 26.26 31.12 10.52
C LEU A 20 25.48 31.53 11.78
N ALA A 21 24.78 32.67 11.78
CA ALA A 21 23.90 33.10 12.87
C ALA A 21 22.66 32.21 13.02
N ASN A 22 22.13 31.66 11.91
CA ASN A 22 21.08 30.66 11.97
C ASN A 22 21.61 29.28 12.40
N VAL A 23 22.81 28.88 11.97
CA VAL A 23 23.48 27.66 12.49
C VAL A 23 23.78 27.79 14.00
N ALA A 24 24.12 28.98 14.49
CA ALA A 24 24.31 29.24 15.92
C ALA A 24 23.02 29.05 16.76
N ARG A 25 21.82 29.19 16.17
CA ARG A 25 20.56 28.86 16.86
C ARG A 25 20.37 27.34 17.05
N PHE A 26 20.83 26.52 16.11
CA PHE A 26 20.89 25.06 16.30
C PHE A 26 21.93 24.61 17.34
N ALA A 27 22.88 25.48 17.70
CA ALA A 27 23.82 25.25 18.79
C ALA A 27 23.28 25.66 20.18
N ASP A 28 22.11 26.32 20.28
CA ASP A 28 21.47 26.56 21.58
C ASP A 28 20.79 25.28 22.09
N ARG A 29 21.27 24.80 23.23
CA ARG A 29 20.74 23.65 23.96
C ARG A 29 19.25 23.78 24.31
N ARG A 30 18.76 25.02 24.49
CA ARG A 30 17.34 25.30 24.75
C ARG A 30 16.49 24.97 23.52
N PHE A 31 16.94 25.42 22.35
CA PHE A 31 16.28 25.15 21.08
C PHE A 31 16.37 23.67 20.70
N ALA A 32 17.54 23.04 20.79
CA ALA A 32 17.71 21.62 20.45
C ALA A 32 16.84 20.68 21.31
N LEU A 33 16.73 20.94 22.62
CA LEU A 33 15.83 20.20 23.50
C LEU A 33 14.35 20.39 23.13
N ALA A 34 13.95 21.63 22.84
CA ALA A 34 12.57 21.95 22.48
C ALA A 34 12.18 21.38 21.12
N LEU A 35 13.11 21.35 20.17
CA LEU A 35 12.93 20.72 18.86
C LEU A 35 12.67 19.22 18.99
N ALA A 36 13.45 18.53 19.84
CA ALA A 36 13.19 17.13 20.16
C ALA A 36 11.84 16.94 20.85
N ALA A 37 11.56 17.71 21.91
CA ALA A 37 10.31 17.58 22.67
C ALA A 37 9.07 17.82 21.79
N VAL A 38 9.05 18.91 21.02
CA VAL A 38 7.95 19.22 20.09
C VAL A 38 7.77 18.12 19.05
N SER A 39 8.86 17.62 18.47
CA SER A 39 8.81 16.56 17.46
C SER A 39 8.23 15.25 18.00
N VAL A 40 8.67 14.81 19.18
CA VAL A 40 8.16 13.58 19.81
C VAL A 40 6.70 13.73 20.20
N TYR A 41 6.33 14.83 20.89
CA TYR A 41 4.95 15.02 21.33
C TYR A 41 3.98 15.23 20.17
N ALA A 42 4.37 15.95 19.10
CA ALA A 42 3.54 16.12 17.91
C ALA A 42 3.32 14.77 17.19
N SER A 43 4.38 13.99 16.99
CA SER A 43 4.27 12.65 16.37
C SER A 43 3.45 11.69 17.25
N LYS A 44 3.62 11.73 18.58
CA LYS A 44 2.81 10.92 19.51
C LYS A 44 1.33 11.32 19.49
N LEU A 45 1.00 12.61 19.37
CA LEU A 45 -0.39 13.07 19.22
C LEU A 45 -1.01 12.59 17.90
N VAL A 46 -0.27 12.65 16.79
CA VAL A 46 -0.72 12.10 15.49
C VAL A 46 -0.91 10.58 15.57
N HIS A 47 0.01 9.85 16.19
CA HIS A 47 -0.12 8.41 16.42
C HIS A 47 -1.35 8.04 17.26
N VAL A 48 -1.59 8.73 18.38
CA VAL A 48 -2.80 8.48 19.21
C VAL A 48 -4.08 8.88 18.47
N TYR A 49 -4.06 9.93 17.64
CA TYR A 49 -5.19 10.32 16.81
C TYR A 49 -5.51 9.30 15.71
N ALA A 50 -4.48 8.79 15.02
CA ALA A 50 -4.61 7.79 13.94
C ALA A 50 -5.24 6.46 14.39
N HIS A 51 -5.17 6.15 15.69
CA HIS A 51 -5.75 4.93 16.29
C HIS A 51 -6.85 5.25 17.32
N ALA A 52 -7.42 6.45 17.30
CA ALA A 52 -8.41 6.88 18.30
C ALA A 52 -9.66 5.98 18.31
N ASP A 53 -10.15 5.59 17.14
CA ASP A 53 -11.34 4.73 16.99
C ASP A 53 -11.08 3.27 17.43
N ALA A 54 -9.82 2.84 17.45
CA ALA A 54 -9.40 1.52 17.92
C ALA A 54 -9.14 1.46 19.44
N LEU A 55 -9.30 2.57 20.15
CA LEU A 55 -9.04 2.71 21.59
C LEU A 55 -10.33 3.13 22.33
N PRO A 56 -10.80 2.34 23.31
CA PRO A 56 -11.96 2.74 24.09
C PRO A 56 -11.75 4.10 24.77
N ALA A 57 -12.69 5.03 24.61
CA ALA A 57 -12.55 6.41 25.13
C ALA A 57 -12.24 6.46 26.64
N HIS A 58 -12.77 5.52 27.42
CA HIS A 58 -12.47 5.39 28.85
C HIS A 58 -11.02 4.99 29.12
N ALA A 59 -10.41 4.15 28.27
CA ALA A 59 -9.02 3.75 28.36
C ALA A 59 -8.09 4.91 27.97
N LEU A 60 -8.45 5.71 26.96
CA LEU A 60 -7.70 6.92 26.61
C LEU A 60 -7.76 7.97 27.73
N LEU A 61 -8.92 8.18 28.36
CA LEU A 61 -9.06 9.09 29.49
C LEU A 61 -8.28 8.65 30.74
N LEU A 62 -8.30 7.36 31.08
CA LEU A 62 -7.67 6.83 32.29
C LEU A 62 -6.15 6.59 32.12
N TRP A 63 -5.75 6.04 30.97
CA TRP A 63 -4.38 5.60 30.71
C TRP A 63 -3.61 6.51 29.75
N GLY A 64 -4.25 7.49 29.10
CA GLY A 64 -3.62 8.45 28.19
C GLY A 64 -2.29 9.06 28.69
N PRO A 65 -2.17 9.52 29.96
CA PRO A 65 -0.91 10.05 30.49
C PRO A 65 0.26 9.06 30.43
N SER A 66 0.01 7.76 30.52
CA SER A 66 1.03 6.71 30.44
C SER A 66 1.63 6.54 29.03
N LEU A 67 0.87 6.88 27.99
CA LEU A 67 1.30 6.73 26.58
C LEU A 67 2.53 7.60 26.28
N PHE A 68 2.63 8.75 26.95
CA PHE A 68 3.72 9.72 26.83
C PHE A 68 4.90 9.47 27.79
N ALA A 69 4.91 8.35 28.53
CA ALA A 69 5.91 8.12 29.57
C ALA A 69 7.32 7.91 28.99
N GLN A 70 7.46 7.14 27.91
CA GLN A 70 8.74 6.95 27.21
C GLN A 70 9.25 8.27 26.61
N ASP A 71 8.34 9.08 26.05
CA ASP A 71 8.64 10.38 25.45
C ASP A 71 9.15 11.38 26.49
N THR A 72 8.53 11.38 27.68
CA THR A 72 8.98 12.18 28.83
C THR A 72 10.38 11.75 29.27
N LEU A 73 10.65 10.45 29.37
CA LEU A 73 11.98 9.94 29.71
C LEU A 73 13.04 10.33 28.68
N LEU A 74 12.73 10.29 27.39
CA LEU A 74 13.62 10.74 26.31
C LEU A 74 13.96 12.23 26.44
N VAL A 75 12.96 13.09 26.65
CA VAL A 75 13.16 14.55 26.84
C VAL A 75 13.98 14.85 28.11
N LEU A 76 13.75 14.13 29.20
CA LEU A 76 14.53 14.26 30.43
C LEU A 76 15.99 13.78 30.24
N GLY A 77 16.20 12.68 29.50
CA GLY A 77 17.52 12.20 29.11
C GLY A 77 18.30 13.21 28.28
N LEU A 78 17.67 13.82 27.27
CA LEU A 78 18.27 14.91 26.49
C LEU A 78 18.58 16.13 27.37
N ARG A 79 17.68 16.50 28.30
CA ARG A 79 17.92 17.61 29.24
C ARG A 79 19.11 17.35 30.17
N LEU A 80 19.38 16.10 30.54
CA LEU A 80 20.57 15.68 31.29
C LEU A 80 21.85 15.78 30.45
N LEU A 81 21.83 15.33 29.19
CA LEU A 81 22.98 15.44 28.29
C LEU A 81 23.34 16.90 27.96
N PHE A 82 22.35 17.78 27.91
CA PHE A 82 22.54 19.23 27.77
C PHE A 82 22.92 19.95 29.08
N ASP A 83 23.01 19.27 30.22
CA ASP A 83 23.31 19.90 31.51
C ASP A 83 24.72 20.51 31.52
N ALA A 84 24.83 21.78 31.94
CA ALA A 84 26.09 22.51 32.00
C ALA A 84 27.04 21.94 33.07
N ARG A 85 26.51 21.15 34.01
CA ARG A 85 27.26 20.58 35.13
C ARG A 85 28.18 19.41 34.73
N LEU A 86 28.01 18.81 33.53
CA LEU A 86 28.88 17.72 33.05
C LEU A 86 30.37 18.16 32.99
N PRO A 87 31.35 17.27 33.27
CA PRO A 87 32.77 17.58 33.15
C PRO A 87 33.14 18.09 31.75
N ALA A 88 34.06 19.05 31.68
CA ALA A 88 34.47 19.68 30.42
C ALA A 88 34.75 18.71 29.24
N PRO A 89 35.52 17.61 29.39
CA PRO A 89 35.79 16.69 28.27
C PRO A 89 34.54 15.92 27.81
N VAL A 90 33.60 15.63 28.72
CA VAL A 90 32.37 14.87 28.40
C VAL A 90 31.28 15.79 27.83
N ARG A 91 31.25 17.06 28.27
CA ARG A 91 30.20 18.04 27.95
C ARG A 91 30.06 18.30 26.44
N GLY A 92 31.18 18.35 25.71
CA GLY A 92 31.17 18.52 24.25
C GLY A 92 30.52 17.33 23.54
N ALA A 93 30.98 16.11 23.85
CA ALA A 93 30.44 14.87 23.29
C ALA A 93 28.96 14.66 23.65
N ALA A 94 28.56 14.91 24.90
CA ALA A 94 27.17 14.79 25.35
C ALA A 94 26.24 15.81 24.65
N THR A 95 26.69 17.05 24.48
CA THR A 95 25.94 18.07 23.73
C THR A 95 25.79 17.66 22.26
N ALA A 96 26.86 17.18 21.62
CA ALA A 96 26.83 16.72 20.23
C ALA A 96 25.88 15.51 20.06
N ALA A 97 25.98 14.49 20.93
CA ALA A 97 25.12 13.32 20.90
C ALA A 97 23.63 13.68 21.09
N ALA A 98 23.31 14.56 22.05
CA ALA A 98 21.94 15.03 22.27
C ALA A 98 21.40 15.83 21.07
N THR A 99 22.23 16.65 20.41
CA THR A 99 21.84 17.34 19.17
C THR A 99 21.61 16.37 18.02
N VAL A 100 22.44 15.33 17.86
CA VAL A 100 22.23 14.28 16.84
C VAL A 100 20.92 13.53 17.09
N ILE A 101 20.63 13.14 18.34
CA ILE A 101 19.35 12.50 18.70
C ILE A 101 18.18 13.44 18.41
N ALA A 102 18.28 14.73 18.76
CA ALA A 102 17.24 15.72 18.47
C ALA A 102 16.96 15.87 16.97
N VAL A 103 18.01 15.93 16.14
CA VAL A 103 17.86 16.00 14.67
C VAL A 103 17.24 14.71 14.11
N PHE A 104 17.70 13.54 14.57
CA PHE A 104 17.15 12.24 14.16
C PHE A 104 15.66 12.10 14.52
N VAL A 105 15.29 12.41 15.76
CA VAL A 105 13.90 12.52 16.24
C VAL A 105 13.06 13.44 15.35
N THR A 106 13.59 14.61 15.00
CA THR A 106 12.88 15.60 14.17
C THR A 106 12.67 15.10 12.75
N MET A 107 13.66 14.39 12.19
CA MET A 107 13.55 13.76 10.86
C MET A 107 12.49 12.65 10.85
N LEU A 108 12.50 11.76 11.85
CA LEU A 108 11.47 10.72 11.99
C LEU A 108 10.07 11.32 12.15
N ALA A 109 9.93 12.40 12.93
CA ALA A 109 8.65 13.07 13.15
C ALA A 109 8.16 13.75 11.87
N GLY A 110 9.08 14.40 11.14
CA GLY A 110 8.81 14.96 9.81
C GLY A 110 8.27 13.90 8.84
N ILE A 111 8.92 12.74 8.77
CA ILE A 111 8.48 11.61 7.92
C ILE A 111 7.10 11.11 8.36
N SER A 112 6.95 10.70 9.63
CA SER A 112 5.69 10.15 10.18
C SER A 112 4.49 11.09 10.00
N ILE A 113 4.63 12.36 10.39
CA ILE A 113 3.54 13.34 10.29
C ILE A 113 3.26 13.66 8.82
N SER A 114 4.28 13.83 7.97
CA SER A 114 4.06 14.12 6.54
C SER A 114 3.37 12.98 5.80
N PHE A 115 3.72 11.72 6.13
CA PHE A 115 3.05 10.54 5.58
C PHE A 115 1.59 10.51 6.01
N PHE A 116 1.30 10.72 7.31
CA PHE A 116 -0.08 10.81 7.80
C PHE A 116 -0.88 11.92 7.11
N THR A 117 -0.30 13.10 6.89
CA THR A 117 -1.00 14.21 6.19
C THR A 117 -1.27 13.96 4.70
N VAL A 118 -0.62 12.99 4.06
CA VAL A 118 -0.79 12.70 2.62
C VAL A 118 -1.58 11.40 2.41
N ALA A 119 -1.30 10.35 3.18
CA ALA A 119 -1.99 9.06 3.07
C ALA A 119 -3.27 8.99 3.92
N GLY A 120 -3.40 9.79 4.98
CA GLY A 120 -4.45 9.67 5.99
C GLY A 120 -4.25 8.52 6.99
N LEU A 121 -3.11 7.82 6.90
CA LEU A 121 -2.80 6.60 7.68
C LEU A 121 -1.36 6.65 8.23
N GLU A 122 -1.06 5.83 9.23
CA GLU A 122 0.28 5.77 9.81
C GLU A 122 1.26 4.98 8.92
N LEU A 123 2.51 5.45 8.88
CA LEU A 123 3.61 4.74 8.25
C LEU A 123 4.05 3.55 9.11
N HIS A 124 3.95 2.33 8.58
CA HIS A 124 4.66 1.19 9.16
C HIS A 124 6.15 1.29 8.81
N TRP A 125 7.01 1.49 9.81
CA TRP A 125 8.46 1.65 9.66
C TRP A 125 9.15 0.44 9.04
N ARG A 126 8.59 -0.77 9.18
CA ARG A 126 9.04 -1.98 8.45
C ARG A 126 9.09 -1.79 6.92
N ASN A 127 8.18 -0.95 6.40
CA ASN A 127 7.94 -0.77 4.97
C ASN A 127 8.80 0.35 4.33
N VAL A 128 9.64 1.03 5.11
CA VAL A 128 10.55 2.07 4.62
C VAL A 128 11.64 1.51 3.67
N GLY A 129 11.85 0.19 3.66
CA GLY A 129 12.78 -0.50 2.75
C GLY A 129 12.54 -0.27 1.26
N ALA A 130 11.30 0.03 0.84
CA ALA A 130 10.96 0.33 -0.55
C ALA A 130 11.66 1.58 -1.12
N ALA A 131 12.20 2.46 -0.26
CA ALA A 131 13.03 3.59 -0.67
C ALA A 131 14.37 3.20 -1.34
N ALA A 132 14.71 1.91 -1.40
CA ALA A 132 15.89 1.42 -2.11
C ALA A 132 15.78 1.51 -3.64
N ASP A 133 14.57 1.52 -4.22
CA ASP A 133 14.38 1.49 -5.68
C ASP A 133 14.37 2.88 -6.33
N ALA A 134 15.08 3.02 -7.44
CA ALA A 134 15.29 4.30 -8.15
C ALA A 134 13.98 4.96 -8.62
N SER A 135 12.95 4.18 -8.92
CA SER A 135 11.60 4.65 -9.25
C SER A 135 10.83 5.14 -8.02
N ALA A 136 10.97 4.47 -6.87
CA ALA A 136 10.36 4.90 -5.61
C ALA A 136 10.85 6.26 -5.12
N TRP A 137 12.09 6.67 -5.45
CA TRP A 137 12.59 8.03 -5.17
C TRP A 137 11.75 9.14 -5.82
N ARG A 138 11.16 8.92 -7.00
CA ARG A 138 10.30 9.93 -7.64
C ARG A 138 8.97 10.07 -6.91
N MET A 139 8.41 8.97 -6.42
CA MET A 139 7.25 8.97 -5.54
C MET A 139 7.56 9.67 -4.20
N LEU A 140 8.72 9.43 -3.59
CA LEU A 140 9.12 10.14 -2.36
C LEU A 140 9.28 11.67 -2.57
N LEU A 141 9.64 12.11 -3.78
CA LEU A 141 9.78 13.53 -4.09
C LEU A 141 8.43 14.28 -4.18
N THR A 142 7.30 13.62 -4.43
CA THR A 142 5.98 14.30 -4.41
C THR A 142 5.59 14.72 -2.99
N GLY A 143 5.87 13.88 -1.99
CA GLY A 143 5.66 14.19 -0.56
C GLY A 143 6.67 15.18 0.06
N LEU A 144 7.72 15.57 -0.67
CA LEU A 144 8.79 16.42 -0.14
C LEU A 144 8.29 17.79 0.32
N LEU A 145 7.31 18.38 -0.37
CA LEU A 145 6.72 19.67 0.01
C LEU A 145 6.04 19.58 1.38
N SER A 146 5.20 18.58 1.60
CA SER A 146 4.53 18.32 2.88
C SER A 146 5.55 18.08 4.00
N MET A 147 6.59 17.27 3.74
CA MET A 147 7.69 17.06 4.69
C MET A 147 8.41 18.38 5.04
N CYS A 148 8.72 19.23 4.05
CA CYS A 148 9.32 20.54 4.30
C CYS A 148 8.43 21.47 5.13
N LEU A 149 7.12 21.52 4.85
CA LEU A 149 6.15 22.32 5.60
C LEU A 149 6.04 21.85 7.06
N VAL A 150 5.93 20.54 7.29
CA VAL A 150 5.93 19.93 8.63
C VAL A 150 7.21 20.27 9.40
N LEU A 151 8.39 20.11 8.78
CA LEU A 151 9.67 20.43 9.42
C LEU A 151 9.79 21.92 9.76
N VAL A 152 9.30 22.82 8.92
CA VAL A 152 9.23 24.26 9.21
C VAL A 152 8.29 24.54 10.39
N ALA A 153 7.12 23.90 10.44
CA ALA A 153 6.18 24.05 11.55
C ALA A 153 6.78 23.57 12.89
N LEU A 154 7.44 22.41 12.90
CA LEU A 154 8.15 21.87 14.08
C LEU A 154 9.26 22.83 14.56
N VAL A 155 10.06 23.39 13.63
CA VAL A 155 11.12 24.37 13.93
C VAL A 155 10.55 25.68 14.51
N LEU A 156 9.46 26.20 13.95
CA LEU A 156 8.81 27.41 14.45
C LEU A 156 8.22 27.21 15.85
N LEU A 157 7.53 26.08 16.06
CA LEU A 157 6.93 25.74 17.35
C LEU A 157 7.99 25.48 18.43
N ALA A 158 9.11 24.82 18.08
CA ALA A 158 10.27 24.69 18.95
C ALA A 158 10.89 26.06 19.33
N GLY A 159 10.97 26.97 18.36
CA GLY A 159 11.45 28.34 18.57
C GLY A 159 10.57 29.15 19.55
N LEU A 160 9.25 28.92 19.51
CA LEU A 160 8.30 29.53 20.45
C LEU A 160 8.39 28.90 21.85
N LEU A 161 8.47 27.56 21.93
CA LEU A 161 8.39 26.81 23.19
C LEU A 161 9.73 26.61 23.90
N GLN A 162 10.87 27.02 23.32
CA GLN A 162 12.21 26.77 23.86
C GLN A 162 12.42 27.12 25.34
N ALA A 163 11.88 28.25 25.80
CA ALA A 163 11.97 28.65 27.19
C ALA A 163 11.12 27.77 28.11
N VAL A 164 9.92 27.37 27.65
CA VAL A 164 8.97 26.54 28.40
C VAL A 164 9.49 25.11 28.51
N CYS A 165 9.87 24.47 27.40
CA CYS A 165 10.39 23.11 27.39
C CYS A 165 11.64 22.97 28.28
N PHE A 166 12.58 23.92 28.19
CA PHE A 166 13.80 23.89 28.98
C PHE A 166 13.57 24.14 30.48
N LEU A 167 12.60 24.98 30.83
CA LEU A 167 12.18 25.23 32.21
C LEU A 167 11.46 24.00 32.79
N VAL A 168 10.45 23.46 32.11
CA VAL A 168 9.65 22.31 32.53
C VAL A 168 10.50 21.06 32.71
N ALA A 169 11.35 20.72 31.73
CA ALA A 169 12.27 19.60 31.86
C ALA A 169 13.31 19.82 32.98
N GLY A 170 13.69 21.08 33.26
CA GLY A 170 14.54 21.42 34.41
C GLY A 170 13.86 21.12 35.74
N MET A 171 12.64 21.62 35.94
CA MET A 171 11.87 21.41 37.18
C MET A 171 11.59 19.92 37.42
N ALA A 172 11.24 19.18 36.36
CA ALA A 172 11.06 17.72 36.41
C ALA A 172 12.34 16.98 36.87
N LEU A 173 13.51 17.33 36.32
CA LEU A 173 14.78 16.75 36.76
C LEU A 173 15.15 17.13 38.20
N ASP A 174 14.89 18.36 38.64
CA ASP A 174 15.16 18.78 40.01
C ASP A 174 14.30 17.98 41.01
N MET A 175 13.03 17.70 40.67
CA MET A 175 12.15 16.83 41.46
C MET A 175 12.63 15.38 41.49
N LEU A 176 13.09 14.82 40.37
CA LEU A 176 13.64 13.46 40.30
C LEU A 176 14.99 13.32 41.01
N ARG A 177 15.77 14.41 41.11
CA ARG A 177 17.04 14.46 41.86
C ARG A 177 16.84 14.60 43.37
N TRP A 178 15.72 15.16 43.82
CA TRP A 178 15.47 15.43 45.24
C TRP A 178 15.59 14.18 46.16
N PRO A 179 15.01 13.01 45.84
CA PRO A 179 15.17 11.80 46.67
C PRO A 179 16.62 11.32 46.80
N LEU A 180 17.44 11.49 45.75
CA LEU A 180 18.85 11.08 45.75
C LEU A 180 19.70 11.93 46.71
N THR A 181 19.26 13.15 47.04
CA THR A 181 19.95 14.02 48.02
C THR A 181 19.79 13.55 49.46
N LEU A 182 18.79 12.71 49.73
CA LEU A 182 18.49 12.12 51.04
C LEU A 182 19.27 10.82 51.32
N LEU A 183 19.96 10.25 50.32
CA LEU A 183 20.73 9.01 50.49
C LEU A 183 22.07 9.25 51.23
N PRO A 184 22.53 8.31 52.08
CA PRO A 184 23.82 8.42 52.79
C PRO A 184 25.03 8.61 51.86
N ALA A 185 26.05 9.32 52.34
CA ALA A 185 27.24 9.65 51.56
C ALA A 185 28.00 8.42 51.02
N SER A 186 27.92 7.28 51.70
CA SER A 186 28.53 6.00 51.27
C SER A 186 27.98 5.45 49.95
N VAL A 187 26.77 5.85 49.53
CA VAL A 187 26.19 5.44 48.23
C VAL A 187 26.46 6.48 47.13
N ARG A 188 26.99 7.67 47.47
CA ARG A 188 27.24 8.78 46.52
C ARG A 188 28.52 8.63 45.69
N GLY A 189 29.17 7.45 45.73
CA GLY A 189 30.52 7.18 45.22
C GLY A 189 30.78 7.34 43.71
N PHE A 190 29.81 7.85 42.94
CA PHE A 190 30.00 8.22 41.53
C PHE A 190 29.39 9.60 41.16
N GLY A 191 28.86 10.35 42.13
CA GLY A 191 28.16 11.62 41.91
C GLY A 191 28.70 12.82 42.69
N SER A 192 29.75 12.66 43.50
CA SER A 192 30.20 13.66 44.48
C SER A 192 30.95 14.88 43.92
N HIS A 193 31.26 14.93 42.61
CA HIS A 193 31.70 16.17 41.95
C HIS A 193 30.54 17.02 41.39
N LEU A 194 29.28 16.66 41.71
CA LEU A 194 28.06 17.27 41.17
C LEU A 194 27.10 17.83 42.22
N GLY A 195 27.62 18.58 43.21
CA GLY A 195 26.79 19.61 43.86
C GLY A 195 27.10 19.98 45.31
N THR A 196 27.66 21.17 45.49
CA THR A 196 27.29 22.13 46.55
C THR A 196 27.34 23.53 45.93
N GLY A 197 26.26 24.31 46.06
CA GLY A 197 26.15 25.59 45.36
C GLY A 197 24.71 26.08 45.20
N SER A 198 24.08 26.46 46.31
CA SER A 198 22.82 27.23 46.27
C SER A 198 23.13 28.64 45.75
N GLY A 199 22.54 29.03 44.62
CA GLY A 199 22.85 30.31 44.00
C GLY A 199 22.10 30.55 42.68
N SER A 200 20.91 31.14 42.77
CA SER A 200 20.22 31.69 41.60
C SER A 200 20.94 32.96 41.13
N GLY A 201 21.97 32.81 40.30
CA GLY A 201 22.70 33.92 39.69
C GLY A 201 22.73 33.81 38.17
N TYR A 202 21.87 34.58 37.49
CA TYR A 202 22.02 34.84 36.05
C TYR A 202 23.28 35.71 35.86
N ARG A 203 24.39 35.10 35.42
CA ARG A 203 25.63 35.83 35.15
C ARG A 203 25.68 36.22 33.67
N HIS A 204 25.62 37.51 33.40
CA HIS A 204 25.80 38.08 32.05
C HIS A 204 27.20 37.73 31.53
N LEU A 205 27.32 37.36 30.26
CA LEU A 205 28.62 37.26 29.60
C LEU A 205 29.17 38.68 29.41
N LEU A 206 30.38 38.92 29.88
CA LEU A 206 31.19 40.07 29.49
C LEU A 206 32.24 39.58 28.49
N SER A 207 32.52 40.42 27.49
CA SER A 207 33.48 40.18 26.41
C SER A 207 34.91 40.11 26.93
N GLN A 208 35.73 39.27 26.29
CA GLN A 208 37.18 39.27 26.48
C GLN A 208 37.77 40.61 26.05
N HIS A 209 38.61 41.19 26.90
CA HIS A 209 39.79 41.95 26.50
C HIS A 209 40.99 41.39 27.27
N GLU A 210 42.13 41.40 26.58
CA GLU A 210 43.41 40.87 27.03
C GLU A 210 44.11 41.87 27.96
N ASP A 211 45.10 41.37 28.71
CA ASP A 211 46.40 41.99 29.04
C ASP A 211 46.86 41.57 30.45
N ASP A 212 47.75 40.57 30.47
CA ASP A 212 49.08 40.51 31.08
C ASP A 212 49.41 40.96 32.53
N ASP A 213 50.49 40.33 33.02
CA ASP A 213 51.44 40.68 34.09
C ASP A 213 51.08 40.52 35.59
N ASP A 214 51.66 39.44 36.13
CA ASP A 214 52.68 39.43 37.20
C ASP A 214 52.38 39.55 38.73
N GLU A 215 53.11 38.65 39.41
CA GLU A 215 53.76 38.70 40.73
C GLU A 215 52.99 38.72 42.08
N GLU A 216 53.40 37.75 42.90
CA GLU A 216 53.67 37.74 44.34
C GLU A 216 52.69 38.35 45.37
N GLY A 217 52.45 37.59 46.45
CA GLY A 217 51.71 38.06 47.63
C GLY A 217 51.34 36.94 48.60
N ASP A 218 52.32 36.44 49.37
CA ASP A 218 52.18 35.38 50.37
C ASP A 218 51.46 35.84 51.67
N TYR A 219 51.14 34.87 52.53
CA TYR A 219 50.68 34.93 53.93
C TYR A 219 49.17 34.93 54.26
N ASP A 220 48.73 33.76 54.75
CA ASP A 220 48.17 33.51 56.09
C ASP A 220 47.41 34.62 56.83
N ASP A 221 46.19 34.33 57.33
CA ASP A 221 45.97 33.94 58.75
C ASP A 221 44.50 33.49 59.01
N ASP A 222 44.29 32.90 60.19
CA ASP A 222 43.12 32.18 60.67
C ASP A 222 41.81 32.97 60.92
N GLY A 223 40.70 32.22 60.86
CA GLY A 223 39.86 32.07 62.07
C GLY A 223 38.64 32.99 62.30
N SER A 224 37.47 32.34 62.46
CA SER A 224 36.30 32.80 63.24
C SER A 224 35.61 34.12 62.83
N SER A 225 34.37 34.11 62.31
CA SER A 225 33.12 34.10 63.12
C SER A 225 33.03 35.25 64.16
N THR A 226 32.00 36.10 64.22
CA THR A 226 30.61 36.02 63.70
C THR A 226 29.99 37.43 63.53
N ALA A 227 28.98 37.53 62.64
CA ALA A 227 27.84 38.45 62.66
C ALA A 227 28.01 39.96 62.95
N GLU A 228 27.55 40.82 62.03
CA GLU A 228 26.40 41.70 62.34
C GLU A 228 25.62 42.20 61.11
N LEU A 229 24.42 42.75 61.39
CA LEU A 229 23.43 43.27 60.44
C LEU A 229 23.84 44.65 59.85
N GLY A 230 23.28 45.05 58.70
CA GLY A 230 23.47 46.43 58.22
C GLY A 230 22.87 46.80 56.86
N LEU A 231 21.55 46.68 56.67
CA LEU A 231 20.89 47.07 55.42
C LEU A 231 20.83 48.60 55.24
N LYS A 232 21.40 49.16 54.16
CA LYS A 232 21.13 50.54 53.66
C LYS A 232 21.09 50.60 52.11
N SER A 233 20.45 51.64 51.57
CA SER A 233 19.59 51.51 50.39
C SER A 233 19.67 52.66 49.36
N ALA A 234 19.49 52.29 48.07
CA ALA A 234 18.95 53.09 46.96
C ALA A 234 19.85 54.24 46.40
N PRO A 235 19.55 54.81 45.19
CA PRO A 235 18.48 54.50 44.22
C PRO A 235 18.94 54.17 42.78
N ALA A 236 17.98 53.78 41.91
CA ALA A 236 18.14 53.53 40.47
C ALA A 236 17.99 54.85 39.64
N PRO A 237 18.28 54.89 38.32
CA PRO A 237 17.51 54.16 37.27
C PRO A 237 18.43 53.54 36.17
N GLU A 238 18.05 53.07 34.96
CA GLU A 238 16.78 53.05 34.19
C GLU A 238 16.52 51.70 33.45
N VAL A 239 15.24 51.48 33.16
CA VAL A 239 14.55 50.78 32.05
C VAL A 239 15.31 49.80 31.11
N GLY A 240 14.95 48.52 31.24
CA GLY A 240 15.17 47.46 30.23
C GLY A 240 14.37 46.20 30.57
N LEU A 241 13.23 45.98 29.91
CA LEU A 241 12.14 45.05 30.23
C LEU A 241 12.58 43.67 30.79
N THR A 242 12.31 43.39 32.08
CA THR A 242 12.50 42.06 32.70
C THR A 242 11.18 41.51 33.26
N LEU A 243 10.73 40.36 32.74
CA LEU A 243 9.57 39.65 33.28
C LEU A 243 9.96 38.86 34.55
N THR A 244 9.62 39.41 35.71
CA THR A 244 9.80 38.74 37.00
C THR A 244 8.64 37.77 37.26
N ILE A 245 8.89 36.47 37.06
CA ILE A 245 7.89 35.42 37.34
C ILE A 245 7.54 35.41 38.84
N PRO A 246 6.26 35.55 39.25
CA PRO A 246 5.88 35.55 40.65
C PRO A 246 6.23 34.22 41.34
N ARG A 247 6.77 34.28 42.57
CA ARG A 247 7.07 33.07 43.38
C ARG A 247 5.89 32.11 43.52
N ARG A 248 4.66 32.63 43.59
CA ARG A 248 3.42 31.82 43.61
C ARG A 248 3.23 31.06 42.30
N LEU A 249 3.40 31.71 41.15
CA LEU A 249 3.27 31.08 39.84
C LEU A 249 4.34 29.98 39.63
N LEU A 250 5.58 30.24 40.06
CA LEU A 250 6.65 29.23 40.03
C LEU A 250 6.33 28.03 40.93
N ALA A 251 5.84 28.25 42.15
CA ALA A 251 5.42 27.17 43.04
C ALA A 251 4.25 26.35 42.46
N THR A 252 3.24 27.01 41.88
CA THR A 252 2.15 26.33 41.16
C THR A 252 2.68 25.49 39.99
N LEU A 253 3.65 26.00 39.23
CA LEU A 253 4.25 25.29 38.09
C LEU A 253 5.03 24.04 38.53
N TYR A 254 5.79 24.10 39.63
CA TYR A 254 6.42 22.93 40.24
C TYR A 254 5.38 21.89 40.72
N ILE A 255 4.28 22.34 41.34
CA ILE A 255 3.19 21.45 41.78
C ILE A 255 2.55 20.76 40.57
N LEU A 256 2.28 21.48 39.48
CA LEU A 256 1.69 20.93 38.25
C LEU A 256 2.62 19.91 37.57
N VAL A 257 3.92 20.21 37.46
CA VAL A 257 4.91 19.26 36.91
C VAL A 257 5.03 18.01 37.79
N GLY A 258 5.07 18.20 39.12
CA GLY A 258 5.10 17.09 40.07
C GLY A 258 3.86 16.20 40.00
N LEU A 259 2.68 16.80 39.92
CA LEU A 259 1.41 16.08 39.76
C LEU A 259 1.37 15.34 38.41
N SER A 260 1.80 15.97 37.32
CA SER A 260 1.86 15.36 36.00
C SER A 260 2.78 14.13 35.98
N LEU A 261 3.98 14.23 36.56
CA LEU A 261 4.91 13.10 36.68
C LEU A 261 4.35 11.99 37.57
N LEU A 262 3.68 12.34 38.68
CA LEU A 262 3.07 11.36 39.59
C LEU A 262 1.90 10.64 38.91
N VAL A 263 1.02 11.35 38.22
CA VAL A 263 -0.09 10.76 37.44
C VAL A 263 0.46 9.88 36.32
N GLN A 264 1.45 10.34 35.56
CA GLN A 264 2.08 9.55 34.50
C GLN A 264 2.76 8.29 35.05
N THR A 265 3.45 8.37 36.18
CA THR A 265 4.09 7.21 36.83
C THR A 265 3.05 6.24 37.37
N ALA A 266 2.02 6.74 38.07
CA ALA A 266 0.97 5.91 38.64
C ALA A 266 0.15 5.21 37.55
N THR A 267 -0.26 5.94 36.50
CA THR A 267 -0.95 5.35 35.35
C THR A 267 -0.07 4.34 34.64
N TYR A 268 1.20 4.61 34.37
CA TYR A 268 2.12 3.64 33.74
C TYR A 268 2.30 2.35 34.56
N LEU A 269 2.38 2.44 35.89
CA LEU A 269 2.55 1.27 36.77
C LEU A 269 1.26 0.47 37.01
N LEU A 270 0.10 1.11 36.94
CA LEU A 270 -1.22 0.48 37.19
C LEU A 270 -1.95 0.07 35.91
N ARG A 271 -1.44 0.43 34.74
CA ARG A 271 -2.05 0.13 33.44
C ARG A 271 -2.14 -1.38 33.21
N PRO A 272 -3.27 -1.90 32.68
CA PRO A 272 -3.34 -3.29 32.25
C PRO A 272 -2.33 -3.59 31.16
N THR A 273 -1.86 -4.83 31.09
CA THR A 273 -0.95 -5.32 30.05
C THR A 273 -1.73 -5.62 28.76
N ASP A 274 -2.26 -4.57 28.16
CA ASP A 274 -2.98 -4.57 26.88
C ASP A 274 -2.01 -4.25 25.73
N SER A 275 -2.03 -5.04 24.66
CA SER A 275 -1.16 -4.82 23.48
C SER A 275 -1.40 -3.47 22.80
N SER A 276 -2.63 -2.96 22.78
CA SER A 276 -2.94 -1.64 22.22
C SER A 276 -2.23 -0.52 23.00
N LEU A 277 -2.37 -0.52 24.32
CA LEU A 277 -1.78 0.49 25.20
C LEU A 277 -0.24 0.39 25.23
N VAL A 278 0.31 -0.82 25.07
CA VAL A 278 1.76 -1.03 24.89
C VAL A 278 2.23 -0.44 23.55
N PHE A 279 1.57 -0.78 22.44
CA PHE A 279 1.89 -0.26 21.11
C PHE A 279 1.85 1.28 21.09
N MET A 280 0.75 1.87 21.59
CA MET A 280 0.55 3.31 21.73
C MET A 280 1.62 4.03 22.59
N SER A 281 2.35 3.31 23.46
CA SER A 281 3.33 3.90 24.37
C SER A 281 4.78 3.92 23.88
N TRP A 282 5.08 3.35 22.71
CA TRP A 282 6.45 3.36 22.18
C TRP A 282 6.89 4.75 21.73
N THR A 283 8.05 5.21 22.20
CA THR A 283 8.62 6.49 21.75
C THR A 283 9.15 6.38 20.31
N LEU A 284 8.99 7.46 19.54
CA LEU A 284 9.26 7.51 18.10
C LEU A 284 10.62 6.93 17.67
N PRO A 285 11.77 7.19 18.33
CA PRO A 285 13.05 6.59 17.96
C PRO A 285 13.14 5.07 18.09
N LEU A 286 12.22 4.44 18.84
CA LEU A 286 12.18 2.99 19.02
C LEU A 286 11.25 2.30 18.01
N LEU A 287 10.24 2.99 17.46
CA LEU A 287 9.25 2.39 16.55
C LEU A 287 9.88 1.57 15.40
N PRO A 288 10.92 2.04 14.67
CA PRO A 288 11.53 1.24 13.59
C PRO A 288 12.17 -0.07 14.06
N LEU A 289 12.72 -0.10 15.28
CA LEU A 289 13.33 -1.30 15.86
C LEU A 289 12.26 -2.23 16.44
N VAL A 290 11.23 -1.65 17.06
CA VAL A 290 10.12 -2.33 17.72
C VAL A 290 9.27 -3.07 16.69
N GLU A 291 8.87 -2.42 15.58
CA GLU A 291 8.11 -3.09 14.54
C GLU A 291 8.89 -4.26 13.91
N LEU A 292 10.18 -4.07 13.65
CA LEU A 292 11.04 -5.10 13.06
C LEU A 292 11.26 -6.29 14.02
N ALA A 293 11.36 -6.04 15.34
CA ALA A 293 11.65 -7.06 16.35
C ALA A 293 10.40 -7.71 16.98
N LEU A 294 9.27 -7.00 17.05
CA LEU A 294 7.99 -7.46 17.64
C LEU A 294 6.94 -7.80 16.58
N SER A 295 7.37 -8.17 15.37
CA SER A 295 6.53 -8.80 14.33
C SER A 295 6.06 -10.21 14.72
N SER A 296 5.53 -10.38 15.93
CA SER A 296 4.83 -11.58 16.36
C SER A 296 3.59 -11.77 15.47
N PRO A 297 3.34 -12.98 14.93
CA PRO A 297 2.13 -13.21 14.15
C PRO A 297 0.91 -13.14 15.08
N ALA A 298 0.00 -12.19 14.86
CA ALA A 298 -1.19 -12.03 15.69
C ALA A 298 -2.04 -13.31 15.74
N LEU A 299 -2.12 -13.98 14.59
CA LEU A 299 -2.83 -15.24 14.39
C LEU A 299 -2.16 -16.44 15.08
N ALA A 300 -0.92 -16.32 15.56
CA ALA A 300 -0.29 -17.40 16.33
C ALA A 300 -1.03 -17.73 17.63
N ARG A 301 -1.76 -16.76 18.21
CA ARG A 301 -2.54 -16.93 19.45
C ARG A 301 -3.80 -17.79 19.25
N LEU A 302 -4.29 -17.91 18.01
CA LEU A 302 -5.45 -18.74 17.65
C LEU A 302 -5.11 -20.23 17.49
N ARG A 303 -3.83 -20.59 17.52
CA ARG A 303 -3.36 -21.97 17.31
C ARG A 303 -3.68 -22.85 18.52
N GLY A 304 -4.60 -23.81 18.35
CA GLY A 304 -4.85 -24.90 19.30
C GLY A 304 -5.81 -24.61 20.46
N GLY A 305 -6.57 -23.50 20.39
CA GLY A 305 -7.40 -23.03 21.52
C GLY A 305 -8.88 -23.42 21.54
N GLY A 306 -9.45 -24.03 20.49
CA GLY A 306 -10.90 -24.26 20.41
C GLY A 306 -11.34 -25.39 19.49
N THR A 307 -12.59 -25.83 19.64
CA THR A 307 -13.21 -26.92 18.85
C THR A 307 -13.35 -26.62 17.37
N ASP A 308 -13.30 -25.33 17.01
CA ASP A 308 -13.59 -24.83 15.65
C ASP A 308 -12.30 -24.44 14.90
N SER A 309 -11.11 -24.60 15.50
CA SER A 309 -9.85 -24.35 14.80
C SER A 309 -9.52 -25.48 13.84
N LEU A 310 -9.27 -25.15 12.57
CA LEU A 310 -8.63 -26.04 11.59
C LEU A 310 -7.36 -26.65 12.22
N ASN A 311 -7.31 -27.99 12.29
CA ASN A 311 -6.19 -28.70 12.87
C ASN A 311 -4.91 -28.40 12.06
N SER A 312 -3.81 -28.08 12.73
CA SER A 312 -2.52 -27.69 12.12
C SER A 312 -1.87 -28.77 11.23
N ASN A 313 -2.47 -29.96 11.16
CA ASN A 313 -2.05 -31.07 10.30
C ASN A 313 -2.79 -31.11 8.95
N VAL A 314 -3.74 -30.19 8.69
CA VAL A 314 -4.45 -30.07 7.40
C VAL A 314 -3.67 -29.13 6.49
N THR A 315 -3.41 -29.54 5.25
CA THR A 315 -2.76 -28.73 4.21
C THR A 315 -3.37 -29.07 2.84
N ALA A 316 -3.36 -28.11 1.90
CA ALA A 316 -3.71 -28.38 0.51
C ALA A 316 -2.52 -28.95 -0.30
N LEU A 317 -1.34 -29.09 0.31
CA LEU A 317 -0.14 -29.61 -0.35
C LEU A 317 -0.07 -31.14 -0.35
N ALA A 318 -0.01 -31.72 -1.55
CA ALA A 318 0.19 -33.16 -1.76
C ALA A 318 0.95 -33.41 -3.06
N ASP A 319 1.03 -34.66 -3.51
CA ASP A 319 1.59 -34.98 -4.83
C ASP A 319 0.82 -34.24 -5.95
N PRO A 320 1.49 -33.80 -7.02
CA PRO A 320 0.85 -33.08 -8.11
C PRO A 320 -0.20 -33.97 -8.79
N PRO A 321 -1.38 -33.43 -9.17
CA PRO A 321 -2.38 -34.21 -9.88
C PRO A 321 -1.82 -34.69 -11.22
N PRO A 322 -2.05 -35.95 -11.64
CA PRO A 322 -1.42 -36.48 -12.85
C PRO A 322 -1.90 -35.76 -14.11
N MET A 323 -0.97 -35.32 -14.95
CA MET A 323 -1.22 -34.66 -16.24
C MET A 323 -0.53 -35.45 -17.35
N SER A 324 -1.29 -36.29 -18.07
CA SER A 324 -0.74 -37.24 -19.06
C SER A 324 -0.27 -36.58 -20.37
N TRP A 325 -0.67 -35.33 -20.61
CA TRP A 325 -0.33 -34.52 -21.77
C TRP A 325 0.99 -33.73 -21.59
N LEU A 326 1.57 -33.68 -20.39
CA LEU A 326 2.84 -32.98 -20.19
C LEU A 326 4.00 -33.71 -20.90
N PRO A 327 4.80 -33.02 -21.73
CA PRO A 327 5.90 -33.65 -22.46
C PRO A 327 7.03 -34.06 -21.51
N ALA A 328 7.32 -35.36 -21.44
CA ALA A 328 8.28 -35.94 -20.50
C ALA A 328 9.76 -35.59 -20.80
N ASP A 329 10.06 -35.22 -22.05
CA ASP A 329 11.40 -34.89 -22.56
C ASP A 329 11.75 -33.40 -22.46
N LYS A 330 10.73 -32.53 -22.37
CA LYS A 330 10.88 -31.06 -22.35
C LYS A 330 10.15 -30.46 -21.14
N GLN A 331 10.91 -29.90 -20.21
CA GLN A 331 10.34 -29.17 -19.07
C GLN A 331 9.65 -27.87 -19.52
N LEU A 332 8.35 -27.74 -19.23
CA LEU A 332 7.59 -26.51 -19.45
C LEU A 332 7.69 -25.57 -18.24
N LYS A 333 7.90 -24.27 -18.49
CA LYS A 333 7.90 -23.23 -17.45
C LYS A 333 6.52 -23.17 -16.78
N GLY A 334 6.48 -22.98 -15.46
CA GLY A 334 5.24 -23.01 -14.67
C GLY A 334 4.77 -24.42 -14.26
N PHE A 335 5.30 -25.47 -14.89
CA PHE A 335 4.93 -26.88 -14.63
C PHE A 335 6.01 -27.66 -13.86
N TYR A 336 6.92 -26.96 -13.18
CA TYR A 336 8.11 -27.56 -12.57
C TYR A 336 7.84 -28.71 -11.60
N ASP A 337 6.76 -28.66 -10.82
CA ASP A 337 6.49 -29.68 -9.79
C ASP A 337 6.16 -31.06 -10.37
N TRP A 338 5.62 -31.13 -11.58
CA TRP A 338 5.30 -32.40 -12.26
C TRP A 338 6.53 -33.15 -12.79
N TYR A 339 7.69 -32.50 -12.87
CA TYR A 339 8.92 -33.06 -13.45
C TYR A 339 9.89 -33.68 -12.45
N PHE A 340 9.66 -33.53 -11.15
CA PHE A 340 10.58 -34.01 -10.11
C PHE A 340 9.85 -34.86 -9.07
N PRO A 341 10.43 -35.98 -8.63
CA PRO A 341 9.87 -36.76 -7.52
C PRO A 341 9.86 -35.95 -6.22
N ASP A 342 9.00 -36.37 -5.29
CA ASP A 342 8.88 -35.83 -3.92
C ASP A 342 8.58 -34.31 -3.84
N ARG A 343 8.06 -33.71 -4.93
CA ARG A 343 7.54 -32.34 -4.94
C ARG A 343 6.09 -32.29 -4.49
N GLN A 344 5.84 -31.67 -3.35
CA GLN A 344 4.50 -31.27 -2.99
C GLN A 344 4.05 -30.03 -3.78
N HIS A 345 2.81 -30.04 -4.24
CA HIS A 345 2.16 -29.04 -5.07
C HIS A 345 0.75 -28.76 -4.52
N TYR A 346 0.11 -27.65 -4.92
CA TYR A 346 -1.28 -27.40 -4.57
C TYR A 346 -2.18 -28.48 -5.16
N ASN A 347 -2.83 -29.26 -4.31
CA ASN A 347 -3.76 -30.30 -4.73
C ASN A 347 -5.18 -29.93 -4.31
N ALA A 348 -6.00 -29.67 -5.31
CA ALA A 348 -7.30 -29.07 -5.12
C ALA A 348 -8.37 -30.01 -4.52
N ASP A 349 -8.10 -31.31 -4.41
CA ASP A 349 -8.90 -32.27 -3.62
C ASP A 349 -8.46 -32.33 -2.14
N ARG A 350 -7.33 -31.70 -1.79
CA ARG A 350 -6.82 -31.60 -0.41
C ARG A 350 -7.15 -30.27 0.26
N ASP A 351 -7.45 -29.24 -0.53
CA ASP A 351 -7.83 -27.93 0.01
C ASP A 351 -9.17 -28.02 0.77
N PRO A 352 -9.18 -27.76 2.10
CA PRO A 352 -10.37 -27.89 2.93
C PRO A 352 -11.38 -26.74 2.74
N ILE A 353 -11.00 -25.62 2.11
CA ILE A 353 -11.87 -24.47 1.88
C ILE A 353 -12.24 -24.24 0.41
N ARG A 354 -11.60 -24.98 -0.52
CA ARG A 354 -11.97 -24.93 -1.94
C ARG A 354 -13.43 -25.33 -2.16
N VAL A 355 -14.08 -24.60 -3.06
CA VAL A 355 -15.38 -24.92 -3.64
C VAL A 355 -15.25 -24.86 -5.16
N SER A 356 -15.74 -25.86 -5.88
CA SER A 356 -15.72 -25.92 -7.34
C SER A 356 -17.13 -26.07 -7.89
N ASN A 357 -17.46 -25.28 -8.91
CA ASN A 357 -18.76 -25.28 -9.59
C ASN A 357 -18.73 -25.95 -10.97
N LEU A 358 -17.64 -26.62 -11.36
CA LEU A 358 -17.46 -27.22 -12.70
C LEU A 358 -18.50 -28.30 -13.04
N GLU A 359 -19.04 -28.99 -12.03
CA GLU A 359 -20.15 -29.96 -12.20
C GLU A 359 -21.49 -29.29 -12.58
N ARG A 360 -21.63 -27.98 -12.41
CA ARG A 360 -22.81 -27.22 -12.85
C ARG A 360 -22.68 -26.87 -14.32
N ALA A 361 -23.76 -27.03 -15.09
CA ALA A 361 -23.81 -26.50 -16.45
C ALA A 361 -23.61 -24.96 -16.46
N PRO A 362 -23.08 -24.37 -17.55
CA PRO A 362 -22.98 -22.92 -17.70
C PRO A 362 -24.31 -22.19 -17.46
N LEU A 363 -24.22 -20.89 -17.15
CA LEU A 363 -25.37 -20.00 -16.94
C LEU A 363 -26.37 -20.15 -18.11
N PRO A 364 -27.69 -20.35 -17.85
CA PRO A 364 -28.69 -20.66 -18.86
C PRO A 364 -28.65 -19.76 -20.11
N GLU A 365 -28.40 -18.48 -19.89
CA GLU A 365 -28.33 -17.39 -20.88
C GLU A 365 -27.15 -17.60 -21.85
N LEU A 366 -26.03 -18.12 -21.36
CA LEU A 366 -24.79 -18.31 -22.13
C LEU A 366 -24.81 -19.54 -23.02
N ARG A 367 -25.56 -20.60 -22.67
CA ARG A 367 -25.47 -21.94 -23.28
C ARG A 367 -25.61 -21.97 -24.80
N THR A 368 -26.42 -21.06 -25.36
CA THR A 368 -26.64 -20.95 -26.80
C THR A 368 -25.56 -20.10 -27.49
N ALA A 369 -25.01 -19.12 -26.78
CA ALA A 369 -23.98 -18.22 -27.29
C ALA A 369 -22.59 -18.89 -27.29
N LEU A 370 -22.24 -19.63 -26.22
CA LEU A 370 -20.96 -20.33 -26.08
C LEU A 370 -20.65 -21.20 -27.30
N ARG A 371 -21.62 -22.01 -27.77
CA ARG A 371 -21.48 -22.88 -28.97
C ARG A 371 -21.27 -22.15 -30.30
N LYS A 372 -21.45 -20.82 -30.34
CA LYS A 372 -21.26 -19.95 -31.52
C LYS A 372 -20.08 -18.99 -31.35
N LEU A 373 -19.46 -19.03 -30.17
CA LEU A 373 -18.36 -18.17 -29.78
C LEU A 373 -17.08 -18.71 -30.42
N ARG A 374 -16.27 -17.84 -31.00
CA ARG A 374 -14.92 -18.16 -31.51
C ARG A 374 -13.95 -17.31 -30.72
N ILE A 375 -13.02 -17.91 -30.01
CA ILE A 375 -12.02 -17.21 -29.20
C ILE A 375 -10.64 -17.54 -29.76
N ARG A 376 -10.26 -16.87 -30.84
CA ARG A 376 -8.89 -16.93 -31.37
C ARG A 376 -7.93 -16.16 -30.46
N HIS A 377 -8.38 -15.00 -29.96
CA HIS A 377 -7.56 -14.07 -29.18
C HIS A 377 -8.19 -13.81 -27.80
N VAL A 378 -7.33 -13.53 -26.80
CA VAL A 378 -7.72 -13.11 -25.45
C VAL A 378 -6.96 -11.84 -25.10
N VAL A 379 -7.70 -10.80 -24.72
CA VAL A 379 -7.16 -9.53 -24.20
C VAL A 379 -7.59 -9.40 -22.75
N LEU A 380 -6.65 -9.14 -21.85
CA LEU A 380 -6.88 -8.87 -20.44
C LEU A 380 -6.42 -7.44 -20.15
N LEU A 381 -7.38 -6.58 -19.80
CA LEU A 381 -7.18 -5.18 -19.45
C LEU A 381 -7.31 -5.05 -17.93
N GLU A 382 -6.19 -4.82 -17.28
CA GLU A 382 -6.11 -4.55 -15.84
C GLU A 382 -6.11 -3.04 -15.65
N LEU A 383 -7.19 -2.52 -15.07
CA LEU A 383 -7.45 -1.09 -14.95
C LEU A 383 -6.91 -0.60 -13.62
N GLU A 384 -5.86 0.21 -13.67
CA GLU A 384 -5.15 0.69 -12.49
C GLU A 384 -6.05 1.59 -11.65
N THR A 385 -6.21 1.27 -10.36
CA THR A 385 -6.94 2.14 -9.40
C THR A 385 -8.41 2.46 -9.82
N ILE A 386 -9.11 1.59 -10.57
CA ILE A 386 -10.52 1.79 -10.98
C ILE A 386 -11.51 1.08 -10.03
N ARG A 387 -12.42 1.87 -9.44
CA ARG A 387 -13.54 1.38 -8.60
C ARG A 387 -14.76 0.96 -9.44
N LYS A 388 -15.60 0.06 -8.92
CA LYS A 388 -16.86 -0.33 -9.59
C LYS A 388 -17.86 0.84 -9.70
N ASP A 389 -17.91 1.74 -8.71
CA ASP A 389 -18.86 2.86 -8.65
C ASP A 389 -18.52 4.06 -9.57
N VAL A 390 -17.40 3.95 -10.32
CA VAL A 390 -17.04 4.87 -11.42
C VAL A 390 -16.99 4.16 -12.78
N PHE A 391 -17.49 2.93 -12.88
CA PHE A 391 -17.47 2.12 -14.11
C PHE A 391 -18.81 1.39 -14.35
N PRO A 392 -19.84 2.08 -14.90
CA PRO A 392 -19.86 3.51 -15.28
C PRO A 392 -20.06 4.46 -14.08
N LEU A 393 -19.75 5.74 -14.27
CA LEU A 393 -19.97 6.79 -13.27
C LEU A 393 -21.47 7.07 -13.08
N LYS A 394 -21.91 7.21 -11.82
CA LYS A 394 -23.33 7.37 -11.46
C LYS A 394 -23.69 8.80 -11.06
N ARG A 395 -24.70 9.38 -11.69
CA ARG A 395 -25.39 10.60 -11.23
C ARG A 395 -25.99 10.35 -9.84
N ASP A 396 -25.91 11.35 -8.97
CA ASP A 396 -26.38 11.28 -7.58
C ASP A 396 -25.75 10.14 -6.73
N GLY A 397 -24.71 9.47 -7.26
CA GLY A 397 -23.86 8.53 -6.53
C GLY A 397 -23.00 9.21 -5.45
N SER A 398 -22.23 8.41 -4.72
CA SER A 398 -21.31 8.85 -3.65
C SER A 398 -20.37 9.97 -4.12
N ILE A 399 -19.66 9.74 -5.23
CA ILE A 399 -18.70 10.66 -5.85
C ILE A 399 -19.40 11.96 -6.31
N TRP A 400 -20.52 11.85 -7.02
CA TRP A 400 -21.30 13.00 -7.48
C TRP A 400 -21.77 13.86 -6.30
N ARG A 401 -22.38 13.24 -5.28
CA ARG A 401 -22.83 13.94 -4.06
C ARG A 401 -21.67 14.59 -3.32
N ARG A 402 -20.49 13.97 -3.26
CA ARG A 402 -19.32 14.57 -2.61
C ARG A 402 -18.85 15.83 -3.34
N LEU A 403 -18.70 15.77 -4.66
CA LEU A 403 -18.30 16.91 -5.49
C LEU A 403 -19.32 18.06 -5.41
N ALA A 404 -20.62 17.74 -5.44
CA ALA A 404 -21.71 18.71 -5.30
C ALA A 404 -21.71 19.38 -3.92
N ASN A 405 -21.61 18.60 -2.84
CA ASN A 405 -21.63 19.08 -1.46
C ASN A 405 -20.38 19.91 -1.08
N GLY A 406 -19.25 19.71 -1.75
CA GLY A 406 -18.06 20.55 -1.56
C GLY A 406 -18.23 21.97 -2.13
N SER A 407 -19.07 22.13 -3.16
CA SER A 407 -19.18 23.42 -3.85
C SER A 407 -19.84 24.52 -3.01
N ASP A 408 -19.48 25.78 -3.28
CA ASP A 408 -20.04 26.97 -2.61
C ASP A 408 -21.58 27.04 -2.67
N SER A 409 -22.17 26.42 -3.70
CA SER A 409 -23.63 26.41 -3.92
C SER A 409 -24.33 25.13 -3.45
N GLY A 410 -23.59 24.10 -3.04
CA GLY A 410 -24.10 22.75 -2.82
C GLY A 410 -24.57 22.03 -4.10
N GLN A 411 -24.21 22.55 -5.27
CA GLN A 411 -24.59 22.05 -6.60
C GLN A 411 -23.41 22.17 -7.58
N LEU A 412 -23.30 21.20 -8.48
CA LEU A 412 -22.27 21.21 -9.51
C LEU A 412 -22.50 22.33 -10.54
N SER A 413 -21.42 22.86 -11.10
CA SER A 413 -21.53 23.77 -12.24
C SER A 413 -22.02 23.03 -13.49
N ALA A 414 -22.72 23.70 -14.39
CA ALA A 414 -23.19 23.10 -15.65
C ALA A 414 -22.06 22.54 -16.54
N GLU A 415 -20.83 23.07 -16.41
CA GLU A 415 -19.64 22.51 -17.07
C GLU A 415 -19.22 21.17 -16.43
N ALA A 416 -19.26 21.08 -15.10
CA ALA A 416 -18.94 19.88 -14.34
C ALA A 416 -20.01 18.78 -14.53
N GLU A 417 -21.31 19.11 -14.46
CA GLU A 417 -22.39 18.14 -14.74
C GLU A 417 -22.24 17.54 -16.14
N ARG A 418 -22.07 18.40 -17.16
CA ARG A 418 -21.84 17.97 -18.55
C ARG A 418 -20.55 17.18 -18.71
N ARG A 419 -19.50 17.50 -17.96
CA ARG A 419 -18.26 16.69 -17.98
C ARG A 419 -18.57 15.29 -17.48
N LEU A 420 -19.15 15.15 -16.28
CA LEU A 420 -19.44 13.88 -15.64
C LEU A 420 -20.32 12.97 -16.52
N SER A 421 -21.34 13.52 -17.17
CA SER A 421 -22.21 12.77 -18.10
C SER A 421 -21.53 12.26 -19.37
N THR A 422 -20.27 12.61 -19.62
CA THR A 422 -19.51 12.25 -20.84
C THR A 422 -18.20 11.50 -20.55
N LEU A 423 -17.90 11.20 -19.29
CA LEU A 423 -16.61 10.59 -18.92
C LEU A 423 -16.55 9.09 -19.20
N THR A 424 -17.63 8.33 -19.04
CA THR A 424 -17.57 6.85 -19.01
C THR A 424 -18.43 6.09 -20.05
N PRO A 425 -18.59 6.56 -21.31
CA PRO A 425 -19.43 5.88 -22.30
C PRO A 425 -18.95 4.46 -22.65
N MET A 426 -17.64 4.16 -22.57
CA MET A 426 -17.14 2.81 -22.82
C MET A 426 -17.49 1.86 -21.68
N ALA A 427 -17.47 2.33 -20.43
CA ALA A 427 -18.00 1.58 -19.29
C ALA A 427 -19.47 1.24 -19.49
N ASN A 428 -20.32 2.17 -19.94
CA ASN A 428 -21.72 1.87 -20.27
C ASN A 428 -21.84 0.80 -21.38
N LEU A 429 -21.09 0.95 -22.49
CA LEU A 429 -21.10 0.02 -23.62
C LEU A 429 -20.68 -1.41 -23.23
N LEU A 430 -19.65 -1.52 -22.38
CA LEU A 430 -19.02 -2.79 -21.99
C LEU A 430 -19.80 -3.52 -20.90
N THR A 431 -20.38 -2.78 -19.95
CA THR A 431 -21.21 -3.37 -18.88
C THR A 431 -22.66 -3.61 -19.33
N GLY A 432 -23.15 -2.82 -20.29
CA GLY A 432 -24.58 -2.74 -20.63
C GLY A 432 -25.39 -1.95 -19.61
N ASP A 433 -24.74 -1.35 -18.61
CA ASP A 433 -25.33 -0.56 -17.54
C ASP A 433 -25.55 0.88 -18.02
N TYR A 434 -26.81 1.21 -18.27
CA TYR A 434 -27.29 2.54 -18.61
C TYR A 434 -28.22 3.11 -17.52
N ASP A 435 -28.28 2.47 -16.34
CA ASP A 435 -29.01 2.97 -15.18
C ASP A 435 -28.05 3.82 -14.32
N ASP A 436 -27.49 4.85 -14.94
CA ASP A 436 -26.52 5.78 -14.35
C ASP A 436 -27.08 7.17 -14.05
N GLY A 437 -28.35 7.40 -14.38
CA GLY A 437 -29.07 8.66 -14.17
C GLY A 437 -28.71 9.78 -15.17
N PHE A 438 -27.87 9.51 -16.17
CA PHE A 438 -27.62 10.44 -17.28
C PHE A 438 -28.60 10.21 -18.44
N GLU A 439 -28.75 11.23 -19.30
CA GLU A 439 -29.57 11.11 -20.52
C GLU A 439 -28.73 10.49 -21.63
N HIS A 440 -29.19 9.38 -22.19
CA HIS A 440 -28.53 8.64 -23.28
C HIS A 440 -29.45 8.62 -24.52
N GLU A 441 -29.01 9.21 -25.63
CA GLU A 441 -29.76 9.18 -26.91
C GLU A 441 -29.85 7.76 -27.48
N GLU A 442 -28.75 7.00 -27.36
CA GLU A 442 -28.66 5.60 -27.73
C GLU A 442 -28.07 4.78 -26.57
N GLN A 443 -28.49 3.51 -26.45
CA GLN A 443 -27.92 2.56 -25.49
C GLN A 443 -27.27 1.38 -26.22
N PRO A 444 -26.18 1.62 -26.98
CA PRO A 444 -25.45 0.54 -27.65
C PRO A 444 -24.90 -0.43 -26.60
N ARG A 445 -24.87 -1.73 -26.90
CA ARG A 445 -24.31 -2.72 -25.96
C ARG A 445 -23.37 -3.65 -26.69
N ARG A 446 -22.16 -3.82 -26.14
CA ARG A 446 -21.27 -4.90 -26.54
C ARG A 446 -21.63 -6.13 -25.72
N GLY A 447 -21.78 -7.29 -26.37
CA GLY A 447 -22.08 -8.55 -25.69
C GLY A 447 -21.11 -8.85 -24.55
N GLY A 448 -21.59 -9.40 -23.44
CA GLY A 448 -20.74 -9.70 -22.30
C GLY A 448 -21.44 -9.87 -20.94
N ILE A 449 -20.63 -10.22 -19.94
CA ILE A 449 -21.07 -10.44 -18.56
C ILE A 449 -20.45 -9.35 -17.69
N ASN A 450 -21.29 -8.56 -17.01
CA ASN A 450 -20.88 -7.59 -15.99
C ASN A 450 -21.04 -8.22 -14.61
N PHE A 451 -19.96 -8.28 -13.83
CA PHE A 451 -20.00 -8.82 -12.47
C PHE A 451 -20.10 -7.67 -11.48
N VAL A 452 -21.28 -7.54 -10.86
CA VAL A 452 -21.62 -6.40 -10.00
C VAL A 452 -20.85 -6.46 -8.67
N ASN A 453 -20.66 -7.65 -8.11
CA ASN A 453 -20.03 -7.89 -6.80
C ASN A 453 -18.60 -8.46 -6.92
N ALA A 454 -17.79 -7.89 -7.82
CA ALA A 454 -16.41 -8.32 -8.07
C ALA A 454 -15.39 -7.63 -7.15
N HIS A 455 -14.46 -8.40 -6.59
CA HIS A 455 -13.44 -7.88 -5.67
C HIS A 455 -12.02 -8.32 -6.06
N THR A 456 -11.05 -7.41 -6.01
CA THR A 456 -9.64 -7.79 -6.22
C THR A 456 -9.10 -8.64 -5.07
N SER A 457 -8.24 -9.60 -5.38
CA SER A 457 -7.48 -10.37 -4.39
C SER A 457 -6.20 -9.66 -3.87
N SER A 458 -5.88 -8.46 -4.34
CA SER A 458 -4.95 -7.57 -3.63
C SER A 458 -5.13 -6.10 -3.99
N THR A 459 -4.95 -5.20 -3.01
CA THR A 459 -4.95 -3.75 -3.24
C THR A 459 -3.58 -3.18 -3.64
N TYR A 460 -2.69 -4.05 -4.16
CA TYR A 460 -1.34 -3.72 -4.60
C TYR A 460 -1.08 -4.31 -5.99
N THR A 461 -0.79 -3.46 -6.98
CA THR A 461 -0.76 -3.77 -8.42
C THR A 461 0.01 -5.02 -8.80
N LEU A 462 1.20 -5.25 -8.23
CA LEU A 462 2.02 -6.41 -8.59
C LEU A 462 1.44 -7.73 -8.05
N LYS A 463 0.68 -7.66 -6.96
CA LYS A 463 -0.01 -8.80 -6.35
C LYS A 463 -1.36 -9.03 -7.02
N SER A 464 -2.11 -7.99 -7.39
CA SER A 464 -3.35 -8.13 -8.19
C SER A 464 -3.06 -8.76 -9.55
N LEU A 465 -2.04 -8.27 -10.28
CA LEU A 465 -1.52 -8.88 -11.51
C LEU A 465 -1.26 -10.39 -11.35
N THR A 466 -0.56 -10.78 -10.28
CA THR A 466 -0.26 -12.20 -10.00
C THR A 466 -1.54 -13.00 -9.76
N ALA A 467 -2.52 -12.45 -9.03
CA ALA A 467 -3.79 -13.11 -8.76
C ALA A 467 -4.61 -13.34 -10.04
N THR A 468 -4.72 -12.32 -10.88
CA THR A 468 -5.48 -12.34 -12.14
C THR A 468 -4.83 -13.27 -13.16
N LEU A 469 -3.52 -13.13 -13.38
CA LEU A 469 -2.77 -13.88 -14.40
C LEU A 469 -2.50 -15.34 -14.03
N CYS A 470 -2.54 -15.70 -12.73
CA CYS A 470 -2.21 -17.05 -12.27
C CYS A 470 -3.34 -17.78 -11.52
N GLY A 471 -4.50 -17.15 -11.29
CA GLY A 471 -5.67 -17.80 -10.69
C GLY A 471 -5.46 -18.32 -9.27
N LEU A 472 -4.56 -17.68 -8.50
CA LEU A 472 -4.12 -18.08 -7.16
C LEU A 472 -4.02 -16.88 -6.22
N THR A 473 -4.02 -17.10 -4.91
CA THR A 473 -3.81 -15.98 -3.97
C THR A 473 -2.32 -15.61 -3.87
N PRO A 474 -1.94 -14.32 -3.99
CA PRO A 474 -0.56 -13.86 -3.91
C PRO A 474 0.13 -14.17 -2.58
N LEU A 475 1.43 -13.90 -2.49
CA LEU A 475 2.21 -14.20 -1.29
C LEU A 475 1.91 -13.16 -0.21
N ILE A 476 1.46 -13.63 0.95
CA ILE A 476 1.06 -12.82 2.12
C ILE A 476 2.32 -12.27 2.82
N THR A 477 2.98 -11.34 2.14
CA THR A 477 4.19 -10.65 2.57
C THR A 477 4.19 -9.25 1.98
N ASP A 478 4.94 -8.34 2.61
CA ASP A 478 5.09 -6.99 2.11
C ASP A 478 5.92 -7.01 0.82
N TRP A 479 5.48 -6.27 -0.21
CA TRP A 479 6.16 -6.08 -1.49
C TRP A 479 6.15 -7.32 -2.41
N ASN A 480 6.54 -7.13 -3.66
CA ASN A 480 6.66 -8.17 -4.67
C ASN A 480 7.87 -9.06 -4.35
N LEU A 481 7.60 -10.23 -3.78
CA LEU A 481 8.57 -11.31 -3.58
C LEU A 481 8.18 -12.58 -4.35
N GLU A 482 7.02 -12.57 -5.00
CA GLU A 482 6.47 -13.63 -5.84
C GLU A 482 7.50 -14.08 -6.90
N TYR A 483 8.22 -13.14 -7.52
CA TYR A 483 9.24 -13.41 -8.55
C TYR A 483 10.46 -14.22 -8.04
N GLN A 484 10.66 -14.34 -6.73
CA GLN A 484 11.74 -15.11 -6.10
C GLN A 484 11.26 -16.44 -5.50
N ASN A 485 9.95 -16.66 -5.44
CA ASN A 485 9.33 -17.74 -4.70
C ASN A 485 8.56 -18.68 -5.64
N HIS A 486 7.95 -19.72 -5.07
CA HIS A 486 7.30 -20.77 -5.86
C HIS A 486 5.89 -20.37 -6.26
N ILE A 487 5.73 -19.85 -7.48
CA ILE A 487 4.41 -19.67 -8.10
C ILE A 487 3.80 -21.07 -8.32
N TYR A 488 2.86 -21.44 -7.45
CA TYR A 488 2.38 -22.83 -7.31
C TYR A 488 1.23 -23.22 -8.25
N GLN A 489 0.91 -22.40 -9.25
CA GLN A 489 0.11 -22.79 -10.41
C GLN A 489 0.71 -22.18 -11.67
N PRO A 490 0.58 -22.82 -12.84
CA PRO A 490 0.90 -22.16 -14.10
C PRO A 490 -0.01 -20.95 -14.32
N CYS A 491 0.54 -19.90 -14.92
CA CYS A 491 -0.17 -18.66 -15.23
C CYS A 491 -0.63 -18.66 -16.70
N LEU A 492 -1.52 -17.75 -17.10
CA LEU A 492 -2.02 -17.67 -18.49
C LEU A 492 -0.89 -17.74 -19.56
N PRO A 493 0.24 -17.01 -19.45
CA PRO A 493 1.35 -17.17 -20.39
C PRO A 493 1.96 -18.57 -20.43
N HIS A 494 2.08 -19.23 -19.27
CA HIS A 494 2.57 -20.61 -19.15
C HIS A 494 1.59 -21.62 -19.76
N VAL A 495 0.29 -21.45 -19.52
CA VAL A 495 -0.76 -22.33 -20.05
C VAL A 495 -0.85 -22.21 -21.57
N PHE A 496 -0.83 -20.98 -22.11
CA PHE A 496 -0.88 -20.75 -23.55
C PHE A 496 0.39 -21.21 -24.29
N GLU A 497 1.57 -21.06 -23.69
CA GLU A 497 2.79 -21.69 -24.19
C GLU A 497 2.65 -23.22 -24.21
N ALA A 498 2.17 -23.84 -23.12
CA ALA A 498 1.97 -25.29 -23.06
C ALA A 498 0.99 -25.80 -24.13
N MET A 499 -0.15 -25.13 -24.31
CA MET A 499 -1.13 -25.42 -25.37
C MET A 499 -0.53 -25.33 -26.78
N SER A 500 0.40 -24.41 -27.00
CA SER A 500 1.09 -24.23 -28.28
C SER A 500 2.11 -25.34 -28.57
N GLN A 501 2.65 -25.97 -27.53
CA GLN A 501 3.59 -27.10 -27.66
C GLN A 501 2.87 -28.43 -27.94
N LEU A 502 1.62 -28.59 -27.51
CA LEU A 502 0.84 -29.83 -27.70
C LEU A 502 0.55 -30.16 -29.18
N GLU A 503 0.26 -29.15 -29.99
CA GLU A 503 -0.06 -29.32 -31.42
C GLU A 503 1.20 -29.43 -32.31
N GLY A 504 2.37 -29.17 -31.73
CA GLY A 504 3.63 -29.03 -32.46
C GLY A 504 3.71 -27.73 -33.26
N ILE A 505 4.84 -27.03 -33.18
CA ILE A 505 5.05 -25.80 -33.96
C ILE A 505 5.22 -26.19 -35.45
N LYS A 506 4.13 -26.15 -36.22
CA LYS A 506 4.18 -26.21 -37.68
C LYS A 506 5.02 -25.02 -38.17
N PRO A 507 6.03 -25.21 -39.03
CA PRO A 507 6.77 -24.09 -39.59
C PRO A 507 5.81 -23.22 -40.42
N PRO A 508 6.00 -21.90 -40.49
CA PRO A 508 5.16 -21.03 -41.31
C PRO A 508 5.19 -21.51 -42.77
N ARG A 509 4.02 -21.52 -43.44
CA ARG A 509 3.96 -21.73 -44.90
C ARG A 509 4.85 -20.66 -45.54
N ASN A 510 5.84 -21.09 -46.32
CA ASN A 510 6.65 -20.16 -47.11
C ASN A 510 5.77 -19.66 -48.27
N ASP A 511 5.24 -18.44 -48.15
CA ASP A 511 4.62 -17.72 -49.25
C ASP A 511 5.67 -17.22 -50.26
N THR A 512 6.45 -18.15 -50.79
CA THR A 512 7.12 -17.95 -52.09
C THR A 512 6.08 -18.07 -53.18
N LYS A 513 5.26 -17.02 -53.36
CA LYS A 513 4.62 -16.78 -54.66
C LYS A 513 5.73 -16.56 -55.68
N SER A 514 6.10 -17.64 -56.37
CA SER A 514 6.93 -17.57 -57.57
C SER A 514 6.17 -16.79 -58.64
N GLU A 515 6.67 -15.63 -59.03
CA GLU A 515 6.18 -14.92 -60.21
C GLU A 515 6.38 -15.80 -61.46
N GLY A 516 5.30 -16.40 -61.98
CA GLY A 516 5.25 -16.98 -63.32
C GLY A 516 4.50 -18.29 -63.44
N GLY A 517 3.30 -18.24 -64.05
CA GLY A 517 2.70 -19.39 -64.72
C GLY A 517 1.19 -19.52 -64.58
N SER A 518 0.48 -19.09 -65.63
CA SER A 518 -0.91 -19.45 -66.03
C SER A 518 -2.04 -19.36 -65.00
N ASP A 519 -2.96 -18.43 -65.27
CA ASP A 519 -4.36 -18.52 -64.88
C ASP A 519 -5.00 -19.81 -65.45
N ASP A 520 -5.84 -20.47 -64.65
CA ASP A 520 -6.88 -21.47 -64.96
C ASP A 520 -6.93 -22.51 -63.81
N ASP A 521 -7.61 -22.16 -62.71
CA ASP A 521 -8.27 -23.05 -61.72
C ASP A 521 -8.79 -22.16 -60.55
N GLU A 522 -9.85 -21.37 -60.80
CA GLU A 522 -10.67 -20.75 -59.75
C GLU A 522 -11.77 -21.75 -59.34
N ASP A 523 -11.58 -22.49 -58.24
CA ASP A 523 -12.59 -23.05 -57.31
C ASP A 523 -11.88 -24.10 -56.39
N ASP A 524 -12.25 -24.16 -55.10
CA ASP A 524 -11.80 -25.11 -54.04
C ASP A 524 -10.53 -24.82 -53.17
N ASP A 525 -10.35 -23.60 -52.61
CA ASP A 525 -9.32 -23.32 -51.57
C ASP A 525 -9.83 -22.60 -50.29
N ASP A 526 -11.16 -22.45 -50.10
CA ASP A 526 -11.77 -21.65 -49.01
C ASP A 526 -12.09 -22.44 -47.70
N GLU A 527 -11.92 -23.77 -47.63
CA GLU A 527 -12.34 -24.55 -46.45
C GLU A 527 -11.29 -24.65 -45.32
N ASP A 528 -9.99 -24.45 -45.59
CA ASP A 528 -8.89 -24.79 -44.65
C ASP A 528 -8.44 -23.62 -43.74
N ASP A 529 -8.87 -22.37 -44.01
CA ASP A 529 -8.45 -21.16 -43.25
C ASP A 529 -9.28 -20.91 -41.97
N ASN A 530 -10.24 -21.78 -41.67
CA ASN A 530 -11.23 -21.59 -40.59
C ASN A 530 -10.85 -22.16 -39.21
N ASP A 531 -9.84 -23.02 -39.09
CA ASP A 531 -9.43 -23.68 -37.84
C ASP A 531 -8.18 -23.07 -37.18
N PHE A 532 -8.41 -21.97 -36.44
CA PHE A 532 -7.36 -21.35 -35.63
C PHE A 532 -6.95 -22.18 -34.39
N THR A 533 -7.61 -23.29 -34.06
CA THR A 533 -7.37 -23.96 -32.77
C THR A 533 -5.95 -24.53 -32.66
N SER A 534 -5.37 -24.93 -33.80
CA SER A 534 -3.99 -25.40 -33.93
C SER A 534 -2.93 -24.28 -33.96
N TYR A 535 -3.33 -23.01 -33.99
CA TYR A 535 -2.39 -21.89 -34.10
C TYR A 535 -1.68 -21.61 -32.76
N PRO A 536 -0.35 -21.37 -32.75
CA PRO A 536 0.39 -21.08 -31.53
C PRO A 536 0.01 -19.73 -30.92
N TRP A 537 0.01 -19.67 -29.59
CA TRP A 537 -0.25 -18.46 -28.82
C TRP A 537 1.01 -17.60 -28.65
N ARG A 538 0.85 -16.30 -28.90
CA ARG A 538 1.82 -15.26 -28.56
C ARG A 538 1.31 -14.49 -27.34
N SER A 539 1.94 -14.74 -26.20
CA SER A 539 1.70 -13.97 -24.97
C SER A 539 2.51 -12.67 -24.98
N THR A 540 1.90 -11.53 -24.67
CA THR A 540 2.55 -10.20 -24.61
C THR A 540 1.99 -9.38 -23.45
N TYR A 541 2.85 -8.69 -22.71
CA TYR A 541 2.50 -7.75 -21.65
C TYR A 541 2.82 -6.32 -22.11
N MET A 542 1.92 -5.35 -21.86
CA MET A 542 2.11 -3.95 -22.26
C MET A 542 1.73 -2.96 -21.16
N GLN A 543 2.59 -1.98 -20.93
CA GLN A 543 2.30 -0.79 -20.12
C GLN A 543 3.11 0.42 -20.62
N SER A 544 2.59 1.63 -20.49
CA SER A 544 3.29 2.88 -20.89
C SER A 544 4.23 3.42 -19.81
N VAL A 545 4.27 2.74 -18.65
CA VAL A 545 5.03 3.10 -17.44
C VAL A 545 6.24 2.19 -17.17
N THR A 546 7.07 2.59 -16.20
CA THR A 546 8.31 1.89 -15.85
C THR A 546 8.04 0.50 -15.25
N SER A 547 8.77 -0.52 -15.71
CA SER A 547 8.75 -1.88 -15.12
C SER A 547 9.78 -2.06 -14.00
N THR A 548 10.48 -0.99 -13.62
CA THR A 548 11.58 -1.03 -12.64
C THR A 548 11.15 -0.95 -11.19
N PHE A 549 9.93 -0.47 -10.92
CA PHE A 549 9.37 -0.39 -9.58
C PHE A 549 9.12 -1.78 -9.01
N ASP A 550 9.60 -1.99 -7.79
CA ASP A 550 9.48 -3.21 -6.99
C ASP A 550 9.65 -4.50 -7.82
N LYS A 551 10.65 -4.49 -8.71
CA LYS A 551 11.06 -5.65 -9.53
C LYS A 551 9.97 -6.21 -10.46
N GLN A 552 8.99 -5.42 -10.89
CA GLN A 552 7.93 -5.84 -11.82
C GLN A 552 8.48 -6.55 -13.08
N ALA A 553 9.57 -6.07 -13.70
CA ALA A 553 10.19 -6.75 -14.85
C ALA A 553 10.60 -8.21 -14.56
N ALA A 554 11.07 -8.49 -13.35
CA ALA A 554 11.42 -9.85 -12.92
C ALA A 554 10.15 -10.68 -12.66
N LEU A 555 9.10 -10.06 -12.10
CA LEU A 555 7.79 -10.69 -11.94
C LEU A 555 7.20 -11.08 -13.29
N MET A 556 7.12 -10.19 -14.28
CA MET A 556 6.56 -10.52 -15.61
C MET A 556 7.28 -11.71 -16.27
N THR A 557 8.60 -11.81 -16.08
CA THR A 557 9.38 -12.98 -16.53
C THR A 557 9.00 -14.25 -15.75
N ALA A 558 8.76 -14.15 -14.45
CA ALA A 558 8.31 -15.25 -13.60
C ALA A 558 6.85 -15.67 -13.85
N LEU A 559 5.97 -14.76 -14.29
CA LEU A 559 4.59 -15.06 -14.72
C LEU A 559 4.53 -15.75 -16.10
N GLY A 560 5.67 -15.83 -16.82
CA GLY A 560 5.82 -16.60 -18.05
C GLY A 560 5.87 -15.78 -19.35
N PHE A 561 5.85 -14.44 -19.28
CA PHE A 561 6.12 -13.62 -20.46
C PHE A 561 7.57 -13.79 -20.91
N GLN A 562 7.79 -13.93 -22.22
CA GLN A 562 9.12 -14.21 -22.77
C GLN A 562 9.91 -12.90 -23.00
N PRO A 563 11.26 -12.96 -23.01
CA PRO A 563 12.08 -11.80 -23.37
C PRO A 563 11.69 -11.22 -24.73
N GLY A 564 11.45 -9.91 -24.80
CA GLY A 564 10.98 -9.23 -26.01
C GLY A 564 9.46 -9.29 -26.26
N THR A 565 8.67 -9.85 -25.33
CA THR A 565 7.19 -9.76 -25.31
C THR A 565 6.68 -8.91 -24.14
N VAL A 566 7.54 -8.11 -23.52
CA VAL A 566 7.19 -7.13 -22.49
C VAL A 566 7.48 -5.75 -23.08
N ILE A 567 6.45 -4.93 -23.19
CA ILE A 567 6.51 -3.55 -23.70
C ILE A 567 6.29 -2.64 -22.49
N ASP A 568 7.36 -1.98 -22.05
CA ASP A 568 7.37 -1.04 -20.93
C ASP A 568 8.00 0.30 -21.35
N LYS A 569 7.96 1.31 -20.47
CA LYS A 569 8.59 2.61 -20.72
C LYS A 569 10.05 2.51 -21.11
N GLU A 570 10.83 1.65 -20.45
CA GLU A 570 12.26 1.47 -20.71
C GLU A 570 12.49 0.99 -22.15
N TYR A 571 11.72 0.00 -22.61
CA TYR A 571 11.72 -0.46 -23.99
C TYR A 571 11.24 0.61 -24.96
N LEU A 572 10.09 1.25 -24.69
CA LEU A 572 9.50 2.29 -25.55
C LEU A 572 10.41 3.51 -25.75
N ARG A 573 11.23 3.86 -24.75
CA ARG A 573 12.24 4.94 -24.85
C ARG A 573 13.58 4.48 -25.45
N SER A 574 13.77 3.18 -25.64
CA SER A 574 15.03 2.61 -26.15
C SER A 574 15.14 2.70 -27.67
N ARG A 575 16.37 2.59 -28.19
CA ARG A 575 16.62 2.40 -29.64
C ARG A 575 16.23 1.01 -30.16
N ALA A 576 15.83 0.09 -29.28
CA ALA A 576 15.33 -1.25 -29.63
C ALA A 576 13.79 -1.29 -29.78
N ALA A 577 13.10 -0.18 -29.46
CA ALA A 577 11.69 0.03 -29.73
C ALA A 577 11.38 -0.20 -31.22
N LYS A 578 10.41 -1.07 -31.51
CA LYS A 578 10.08 -1.50 -32.88
C LYS A 578 9.70 -0.34 -33.80
N PHE A 579 8.98 0.65 -33.27
CA PHE A 579 8.55 1.86 -33.98
C PHE A 579 9.50 3.05 -33.75
N GLY A 580 10.71 2.79 -33.25
CA GLY A 580 11.64 3.81 -32.78
C GLY A 580 11.31 4.34 -31.38
N PRO A 581 12.22 5.12 -30.77
CA PRO A 581 12.00 5.68 -29.43
C PRO A 581 10.78 6.61 -29.40
N SER A 582 9.83 6.34 -28.50
CA SER A 582 8.65 7.18 -28.30
C SER A 582 9.04 8.59 -27.86
N ASN A 583 8.41 9.58 -28.48
CA ASN A 583 8.54 11.02 -28.17
C ASN A 583 7.38 11.54 -27.31
N VAL A 584 6.38 10.70 -26.97
CA VAL A 584 5.26 11.05 -26.08
C VAL A 584 5.81 11.58 -24.75
N THR A 585 5.18 12.60 -24.14
CA THR A 585 5.68 13.17 -22.89
C THR A 585 5.23 12.33 -21.68
N ASP A 586 6.07 12.21 -20.65
CA ASP A 586 5.65 11.59 -19.38
C ASP A 586 4.56 12.46 -18.73
N ASN A 587 3.38 11.92 -18.42
CA ASN A 587 2.31 12.62 -17.70
C ASN A 587 2.45 12.47 -16.18
N ASN A 588 2.77 11.26 -15.70
CA ASN A 588 2.97 10.95 -14.28
C ASN A 588 4.45 10.61 -13.98
N TYR A 589 4.78 10.41 -12.70
CA TYR A 589 6.16 10.14 -12.29
C TYR A 589 6.69 8.75 -12.71
N PHE A 590 5.80 7.80 -13.02
CA PHE A 590 6.16 6.49 -13.52
C PHE A 590 6.40 6.49 -15.05
N GLY A 591 5.64 7.22 -15.86
CA GLY A 591 5.76 7.12 -17.32
C GLY A 591 4.84 7.98 -18.18
N MET A 592 4.62 7.46 -19.38
CA MET A 592 3.84 8.06 -20.45
C MET A 592 2.38 7.63 -20.33
N PRO A 593 1.45 8.39 -20.92
CA PRO A 593 0.09 7.91 -21.12
C PRO A 593 0.03 6.77 -22.14
N GLU A 594 -1.08 6.06 -22.08
CA GLU A 594 -1.34 4.75 -22.67
C GLU A 594 -1.28 4.78 -24.20
N VAL A 595 -1.62 5.92 -24.81
CA VAL A 595 -1.49 6.18 -26.26
C VAL A 595 -0.09 5.91 -26.83
N ALA A 596 0.96 5.86 -25.99
CA ALA A 596 2.28 5.39 -26.39
C ALA A 596 2.33 3.91 -26.86
N LEU A 597 1.24 3.15 -26.68
CA LEU A 597 1.11 1.73 -27.03
C LEU A 597 0.28 1.46 -28.31
N ASP A 598 -0.33 2.46 -28.95
CA ASP A 598 -1.28 2.29 -30.08
C ASP A 598 -0.72 1.36 -31.18
N ASP A 599 0.46 1.70 -31.71
CA ASP A 599 1.17 0.91 -32.73
C ASP A 599 1.53 -0.51 -32.25
N TYR A 600 1.80 -0.69 -30.96
CA TYR A 600 2.19 -1.99 -30.39
C TYR A 600 0.99 -2.93 -30.24
N ILE A 601 -0.15 -2.42 -29.77
CA ILE A 601 -1.39 -3.19 -29.70
C ILE A 601 -1.84 -3.59 -31.10
N ARG A 602 -1.85 -2.64 -32.05
CA ARG A 602 -2.14 -2.89 -33.47
C ARG A 602 -1.24 -3.96 -34.06
N ASP A 603 0.05 -3.86 -33.82
CA ASP A 603 1.04 -4.78 -34.35
C ASP A 603 0.94 -6.19 -33.75
N ALA A 604 0.45 -6.36 -32.51
CA ALA A 604 0.18 -7.68 -31.95
C ALA A 604 -0.87 -8.45 -32.78
N PHE A 605 -1.99 -7.82 -33.12
CA PHE A 605 -3.02 -8.41 -33.97
C PHE A 605 -2.57 -8.53 -35.43
N SER A 606 -1.95 -7.48 -35.97
CA SER A 606 -1.44 -7.46 -37.34
C SER A 606 -0.36 -8.53 -37.60
N GLN A 607 0.50 -8.82 -36.62
CA GLN A 607 1.43 -9.96 -36.69
C GLN A 607 0.71 -11.29 -36.59
N ALA A 608 -0.24 -11.44 -35.67
CA ALA A 608 -0.94 -12.69 -35.46
C ALA A 608 -1.78 -13.12 -36.68
N ARG A 609 -2.39 -12.17 -37.38
CA ARG A 609 -3.03 -12.39 -38.69
C ARG A 609 -2.02 -12.85 -39.74
N ARG A 610 -0.85 -12.19 -39.85
CA ARG A 610 0.21 -12.50 -40.84
C ARG A 610 0.96 -13.82 -40.63
N LYS A 611 0.89 -14.40 -39.43
CA LYS A 611 1.70 -15.57 -39.04
C LYS A 611 0.88 -16.78 -38.62
N ASN A 612 -0.46 -16.68 -38.67
CA ASN A 612 -1.37 -17.65 -38.08
C ASN A 612 -1.00 -17.96 -36.62
N GLU A 613 -0.89 -16.88 -35.82
CA GLU A 613 -0.76 -16.94 -34.36
C GLU A 613 -2.10 -16.57 -33.69
N ARG A 614 -2.20 -16.87 -32.40
CA ARG A 614 -3.22 -16.42 -31.45
C ARG A 614 -2.62 -15.36 -30.54
N VAL A 615 -3.40 -14.39 -30.08
CA VAL A 615 -2.90 -13.31 -29.19
C VAL A 615 -3.38 -13.57 -27.78
N PHE A 616 -2.46 -13.62 -26.82
CA PHE A 616 -2.77 -13.28 -25.44
C PHE A 616 -2.09 -11.95 -25.10
N LEU A 617 -2.89 -10.91 -24.91
CA LEU A 617 -2.42 -9.57 -24.56
C LEU A 617 -2.88 -9.24 -23.13
N SER A 618 -1.94 -9.01 -22.22
CA SER A 618 -2.23 -8.40 -20.92
C SER A 618 -1.74 -6.94 -20.95
N HIS A 619 -2.59 -6.01 -20.53
CA HIS A 619 -2.29 -4.59 -20.49
C HIS A 619 -2.71 -3.99 -19.15
N LEU A 620 -1.80 -3.27 -18.51
CA LEU A 620 -2.05 -2.48 -17.30
C LEU A 620 -2.15 -0.99 -17.68
N THR A 621 -3.24 -0.32 -17.32
CA THR A 621 -3.36 1.15 -17.43
C THR A 621 -2.61 1.86 -16.30
N SER A 622 -2.53 3.18 -16.29
CA SER A 622 -1.61 3.92 -15.40
C SER A 622 -1.93 5.40 -15.18
N THR A 623 -2.68 6.06 -16.07
CA THR A 623 -3.03 7.49 -15.95
C THR A 623 -3.96 7.76 -14.75
N THR A 624 -4.66 6.74 -14.28
CA THR A 624 -5.49 6.71 -13.05
C THR A 624 -4.72 6.42 -11.76
N HIS A 625 -3.42 6.09 -11.83
CA HIS A 625 -2.54 6.12 -10.66
C HIS A 625 -2.29 7.58 -10.23
N HIS A 626 -2.14 7.81 -8.93
CA HIS A 626 -1.66 9.09 -8.39
C HIS A 626 -0.34 9.52 -9.08
N ASP A 627 -0.12 10.78 -9.48
CA ASP A 627 -0.79 12.01 -9.11
C ASP A 627 -1.84 12.54 -10.12
N TRP A 628 -2.53 11.63 -10.83
CA TRP A 628 -3.72 11.93 -11.66
C TRP A 628 -3.55 13.08 -12.65
N LYS A 629 -2.42 13.04 -13.35
CA LYS A 629 -2.09 13.98 -14.41
C LYS A 629 -2.56 13.47 -15.76
N LEU A 630 -3.52 14.19 -16.33
CA LEU A 630 -3.90 14.05 -17.72
C LEU A 630 -2.71 14.35 -18.67
N PRO A 631 -2.69 13.76 -19.87
CA PRO A 631 -1.87 14.22 -20.99
C PRO A 631 -2.02 15.71 -21.28
N THR A 632 -0.99 16.32 -21.87
CA THR A 632 -0.95 17.78 -22.12
C THR A 632 -1.97 18.29 -23.15
N ASP A 633 -2.47 17.40 -23.98
CA ASP A 633 -3.48 17.59 -25.02
C ASP A 633 -4.91 17.35 -24.52
N GLU A 634 -5.06 16.83 -23.29
CA GLU A 634 -6.35 16.51 -22.68
C GLU A 634 -6.92 17.69 -21.85
N LYS A 635 -8.22 17.94 -22.01
CA LYS A 635 -8.89 19.05 -21.31
C LYS A 635 -9.27 18.63 -19.87
N TYR A 636 -8.55 19.17 -18.88
CA TYR A 636 -9.03 19.18 -17.50
C TYR A 636 -10.28 20.07 -17.37
N VAL A 637 -11.28 19.58 -16.63
CA VAL A 637 -12.43 20.34 -16.18
C VAL A 637 -12.53 20.20 -14.66
N PRO A 638 -12.39 21.29 -13.88
CA PRO A 638 -12.64 21.27 -12.46
C PRO A 638 -14.08 20.84 -12.17
N LEU A 639 -14.24 19.80 -11.36
CA LEU A 639 -15.54 19.21 -11.04
C LEU A 639 -16.18 19.86 -9.81
N THR A 640 -15.40 20.58 -9.01
CA THR A 640 -15.84 21.36 -7.86
C THR A 640 -14.86 22.52 -7.63
N ASP A 641 -15.30 23.56 -6.93
CA ASP A 641 -14.50 24.72 -6.49
C ASP A 641 -13.84 24.51 -5.12
N ASP A 642 -14.18 23.43 -4.42
CA ASP A 642 -13.51 22.99 -3.19
C ASP A 642 -12.08 22.49 -3.45
N SER A 643 -11.09 23.22 -2.94
CA SER A 643 -9.68 22.85 -3.02
C SER A 643 -9.31 21.57 -2.26
N GLU A 644 -10.11 21.12 -1.28
CA GLU A 644 -9.89 19.84 -0.59
C GLU A 644 -10.27 18.64 -1.49
N LEU A 645 -11.07 18.88 -2.54
CA LEU A 645 -11.55 17.87 -3.48
C LEU A 645 -10.87 17.92 -4.86
N ASP A 646 -9.85 18.76 -5.06
CA ASP A 646 -9.11 18.86 -6.33
C ASP A 646 -8.49 17.51 -6.74
N SER A 647 -7.99 16.73 -5.77
CA SER A 647 -7.54 15.34 -5.96
C SER A 647 -8.61 14.43 -6.57
N LEU A 648 -9.84 14.48 -6.04
CA LEU A 648 -10.98 13.72 -6.57
C LEU A 648 -11.38 14.22 -7.96
N SER A 649 -11.37 15.55 -8.16
CA SER A 649 -11.66 16.17 -9.46
C SER A 649 -10.67 15.70 -10.55
N HIS A 650 -9.38 15.63 -10.22
CA HIS A 650 -8.33 15.11 -11.08
C HIS A 650 -8.49 13.60 -11.35
N TYR A 651 -8.67 12.77 -10.32
CA TYR A 651 -8.90 11.33 -10.46
C TYR A 651 -10.05 11.02 -11.43
N ILE A 652 -11.22 11.64 -11.24
CA ILE A 652 -12.41 11.37 -12.07
C ILE A 652 -12.21 11.83 -13.53
N ASN A 653 -11.43 12.90 -13.78
CA ASN A 653 -11.04 13.25 -15.14
C ASN A 653 -10.10 12.20 -15.77
N CYS A 654 -9.18 11.59 -15.00
CA CYS A 654 -8.34 10.49 -15.47
C CYS A 654 -9.15 9.21 -15.75
N VAL A 655 -10.16 8.88 -14.93
CA VAL A 655 -11.07 7.74 -15.20
C VAL A 655 -11.67 7.85 -16.60
N GLY A 656 -12.14 9.03 -16.99
CA GLY A 656 -12.68 9.22 -18.34
C GLY A 656 -11.63 9.34 -19.44
N TYR A 657 -10.34 9.50 -19.12
CA TYR A 657 -9.27 9.32 -20.10
C TYR A 657 -9.04 7.83 -20.37
N ASP A 658 -8.93 7.02 -19.32
CA ASP A 658 -8.81 5.57 -19.43
C ASP A 658 -10.02 4.97 -20.18
N ASP A 659 -11.24 5.45 -19.93
CA ASP A 659 -12.44 5.05 -20.68
C ASP A 659 -12.30 5.25 -22.20
N ARG A 660 -11.82 6.43 -22.65
CA ARG A 660 -11.52 6.66 -24.08
C ARG A 660 -10.42 5.75 -24.62
N TRP A 661 -9.43 5.43 -23.80
CA TRP A 661 -8.37 4.49 -24.18
C TRP A 661 -8.91 3.06 -24.37
N LEU A 662 -9.84 2.61 -23.54
CA LEU A 662 -10.54 1.33 -23.75
C LEU A 662 -11.30 1.32 -25.09
N GLY A 663 -11.96 2.42 -25.43
CA GLY A 663 -12.56 2.64 -26.76
C GLY A 663 -11.54 2.45 -27.88
N ARG A 664 -10.37 3.11 -27.75
CA ARG A 664 -9.29 3.01 -28.75
C ARG A 664 -8.75 1.58 -28.90
N ILE A 665 -8.63 0.81 -27.81
CA ILE A 665 -8.24 -0.62 -27.90
C ILE A 665 -9.27 -1.43 -28.70
N LEU A 666 -10.58 -1.25 -28.43
CA LEU A 666 -11.62 -1.97 -29.19
C LEU A 666 -11.65 -1.56 -30.66
N ASP A 667 -11.41 -0.28 -30.96
CA ASP A 667 -11.29 0.21 -32.34
C ASP A 667 -10.09 -0.42 -33.07
N ILE A 668 -8.92 -0.53 -32.42
CA ILE A 668 -7.76 -1.24 -32.99
C ILE A 668 -8.08 -2.71 -33.30
N ILE A 669 -8.78 -3.40 -32.37
CA ILE A 669 -9.20 -4.80 -32.57
C ILE A 669 -10.17 -4.93 -33.76
N ARG A 670 -11.09 -3.97 -33.94
CA ARG A 670 -12.02 -3.90 -35.08
C ARG A 670 -11.29 -3.58 -36.40
N GLU A 671 -10.41 -2.58 -36.40
CA GLU A 671 -9.62 -2.16 -37.56
C GLU A 671 -8.73 -3.30 -38.09
N GLU A 672 -8.19 -4.15 -37.20
CA GLU A 672 -7.43 -5.34 -37.59
C GLU A 672 -8.31 -6.58 -37.88
N GLY A 673 -9.64 -6.44 -37.88
CA GLY A 673 -10.60 -7.49 -38.24
C GLY A 673 -10.77 -8.61 -37.21
N ALA A 674 -10.28 -8.42 -35.98
CA ALA A 674 -10.25 -9.45 -34.94
C ALA A 674 -11.43 -9.36 -33.93
N GLU A 675 -12.33 -8.38 -34.07
CA GLU A 675 -13.41 -8.08 -33.12
C GLU A 675 -14.34 -9.26 -32.81
N ASP A 676 -14.60 -10.10 -33.81
CA ASP A 676 -15.55 -11.22 -33.72
C ASP A 676 -14.89 -12.56 -33.30
N GLU A 677 -13.57 -12.54 -33.06
CA GLU A 677 -12.78 -13.68 -32.54
C GLU A 677 -11.97 -13.34 -31.26
N THR A 678 -12.21 -12.17 -30.66
CA THR A 678 -11.43 -11.67 -29.51
C THR A 678 -12.29 -11.56 -28.25
N LEU A 679 -11.97 -12.37 -27.24
CA LEU A 679 -12.47 -12.20 -25.88
C LEU A 679 -11.70 -11.04 -25.22
N VAL A 680 -12.41 -10.02 -24.76
CA VAL A 680 -11.84 -8.92 -23.97
C VAL A 680 -12.32 -9.06 -22.52
N ILE A 681 -11.38 -9.16 -21.60
CA ILE A 681 -11.62 -9.23 -20.16
C ILE A 681 -11.14 -7.92 -19.56
N LEU A 682 -11.99 -7.26 -18.78
CA LEU A 682 -11.62 -6.06 -18.04
C LEU A 682 -11.77 -6.33 -16.55
N LEU A 683 -10.78 -5.94 -15.76
CA LEU A 683 -10.82 -6.01 -14.29
C LEU A 683 -10.09 -4.79 -13.72
N GLY A 684 -10.68 -4.09 -12.74
CA GLY A 684 -9.90 -3.16 -11.92
C GLY A 684 -8.87 -3.93 -11.10
N ASP A 685 -7.61 -3.55 -11.18
CA ASP A 685 -6.53 -4.23 -10.46
C ASP A 685 -6.74 -4.07 -8.93
N HIS A 686 -7.11 -2.85 -8.53
CA HIS A 686 -7.68 -2.44 -7.26
C HIS A 686 -8.47 -1.13 -7.42
N GLY A 687 -9.20 -0.72 -6.38
CA GLY A 687 -9.90 0.57 -6.33
C GLY A 687 -9.10 1.65 -5.60
N LEU A 688 -9.80 2.65 -5.07
CA LEU A 688 -9.22 3.74 -4.28
C LEU A 688 -10.15 4.11 -3.11
N SER A 689 -9.74 3.80 -1.88
CA SER A 689 -10.44 4.21 -0.67
C SER A 689 -10.30 5.69 -0.39
N ASN A 690 -11.35 6.32 0.14
CA ASN A 690 -11.26 7.61 0.83
C ASN A 690 -10.73 8.77 -0.05
N VAL A 691 -10.81 8.67 -1.37
CA VAL A 691 -10.51 9.78 -2.29
C VAL A 691 -11.50 10.92 -2.11
N GLU A 692 -12.74 10.58 -1.79
CA GLU A 692 -13.77 11.49 -1.26
C GLU A 692 -13.37 12.19 0.06
N LEU A 693 -12.44 11.64 0.84
CA LEU A 693 -11.90 12.23 2.08
C LEU A 693 -10.48 12.81 1.90
N GLY A 694 -10.02 12.97 0.64
CA GLY A 694 -8.71 13.51 0.32
C GLY A 694 -7.53 12.55 0.48
N SER A 695 -7.76 11.26 0.77
CA SER A 695 -6.69 10.25 0.75
C SER A 695 -6.30 9.91 -0.69
N VAL A 696 -4.99 9.71 -0.91
CA VAL A 696 -4.44 9.45 -2.25
C VAL A 696 -3.76 8.09 -2.39
N SER A 697 -3.99 7.17 -1.45
CA SER A 697 -3.27 5.88 -1.41
C SER A 697 -4.13 4.70 -0.95
N SER A 698 -3.91 3.55 -1.58
CA SER A 698 -4.41 2.24 -1.12
C SER A 698 -3.59 1.63 0.04
N TYR A 699 -2.45 2.24 0.41
CA TYR A 699 -1.53 1.74 1.43
C TYR A 699 -2.22 1.58 2.80
N GLY A 700 -2.16 0.38 3.38
CA GLY A 700 -2.69 0.08 4.72
C GLY A 700 -4.21 0.22 4.89
N SER A 701 -4.95 0.59 3.83
CA SER A 701 -6.36 0.95 3.94
C SER A 701 -7.27 -0.25 3.71
N GLY A 702 -7.99 -0.64 4.77
CA GLY A 702 -8.98 -1.72 4.73
C GLY A 702 -10.33 -1.33 4.12
N ASN A 703 -10.60 -0.05 3.83
CA ASN A 703 -11.91 0.40 3.36
C ASN A 703 -12.30 -0.25 2.00
N ILE A 704 -13.58 -0.63 1.87
CA ILE A 704 -14.17 -1.31 0.70
C ILE A 704 -13.84 -0.68 -0.65
N GLY A 705 -13.64 0.64 -0.71
CA GLY A 705 -13.30 1.39 -1.92
C GLY A 705 -12.00 0.94 -2.60
N ASN A 706 -11.07 0.27 -1.89
CA ASN A 706 -9.88 -0.33 -2.50
C ASN A 706 -10.14 -1.70 -3.17
N PHE A 707 -11.29 -2.33 -2.92
CA PHE A 707 -11.50 -3.75 -3.21
C PHE A 707 -12.57 -3.97 -4.28
N HIS A 708 -13.64 -3.17 -4.26
CA HIS A 708 -14.78 -3.31 -5.18
C HIS A 708 -14.46 -2.69 -6.55
N VAL A 709 -14.20 -3.56 -7.52
CA VAL A 709 -13.65 -3.23 -8.85
C VAL A 709 -14.61 -3.65 -9.95
N PRO A 710 -14.60 -3.05 -11.15
CA PRO A 710 -15.29 -3.63 -12.29
C PRO A 710 -14.67 -4.98 -12.64
N LEU A 711 -15.50 -5.90 -13.12
CA LEU A 711 -15.08 -7.11 -13.82
C LEU A 711 -16.08 -7.37 -14.95
N VAL A 712 -15.58 -7.45 -16.18
CA VAL A 712 -16.38 -7.64 -17.39
C VAL A 712 -15.74 -8.68 -18.29
N LEU A 713 -16.55 -9.61 -18.80
CA LEU A 713 -16.17 -10.55 -19.86
C LEU A 713 -16.92 -10.16 -21.14
N SER A 714 -16.24 -9.53 -22.11
CA SER A 714 -16.85 -8.93 -23.29
C SER A 714 -16.46 -9.62 -24.61
N HIS A 715 -17.46 -9.89 -25.44
CA HIS A 715 -17.33 -10.41 -26.80
C HIS A 715 -18.64 -10.12 -27.57
N PRO A 716 -18.62 -9.65 -28.84
CA PRO A 716 -19.84 -9.19 -29.53
C PRO A 716 -20.99 -10.22 -29.56
N ARG A 717 -20.62 -11.50 -29.65
CA ARG A 717 -21.55 -12.65 -29.72
C ARG A 717 -22.04 -13.21 -28.37
N LEU A 718 -21.59 -12.67 -27.22
CA LEU A 718 -22.17 -13.02 -25.92
C LEU A 718 -23.47 -12.25 -25.68
N PRO A 719 -24.46 -12.79 -24.94
CA PRO A 719 -25.57 -11.99 -24.46
C PRO A 719 -25.06 -10.96 -23.45
N VAL A 720 -25.79 -9.86 -23.27
CA VAL A 720 -25.53 -8.90 -22.19
C VAL A 720 -26.25 -9.39 -20.94
N ILE A 721 -25.50 -9.71 -19.88
CA ILE A 721 -26.05 -10.17 -18.59
C ILE A 721 -25.30 -9.58 -17.40
N ASP A 722 -26.03 -9.32 -16.32
CA ASP A 722 -25.47 -8.95 -15.01
C ASP A 722 -25.41 -10.17 -14.09
N VAL A 723 -24.33 -10.28 -13.31
CA VAL A 723 -24.14 -11.31 -12.29
C VAL A 723 -23.75 -10.64 -10.97
N ASP A 724 -24.60 -10.80 -9.95
CA ASP A 724 -24.42 -10.22 -8.60
C ASP A 724 -23.84 -11.21 -7.57
N ASP A 725 -23.50 -12.43 -8.01
CA ASP A 725 -22.72 -13.36 -7.19
C ASP A 725 -21.39 -12.71 -6.75
N ALA A 726 -21.00 -12.91 -5.50
CA ALA A 726 -19.71 -12.41 -4.99
C ALA A 726 -18.54 -13.15 -5.65
N VAL A 727 -17.72 -12.42 -6.42
CA VAL A 727 -16.62 -12.97 -7.23
C VAL A 727 -15.30 -12.25 -7.00
N SER A 728 -14.18 -12.85 -7.40
CA SER A 728 -12.84 -12.30 -7.18
C SER A 728 -11.82 -12.58 -8.29
N SER A 729 -10.74 -11.79 -8.39
CA SER A 729 -9.81 -11.81 -9.53
C SER A 729 -9.14 -13.17 -9.80
N ILE A 730 -8.91 -14.00 -8.78
CA ILE A 730 -8.41 -15.39 -8.96
C ILE A 730 -9.30 -16.29 -9.83
N GLN A 731 -10.52 -15.87 -10.13
CA GLN A 731 -11.45 -16.61 -10.97
C GLN A 731 -11.27 -16.32 -12.46
N VAL A 732 -10.49 -15.31 -12.84
CA VAL A 732 -10.27 -14.93 -14.25
C VAL A 732 -9.62 -16.07 -15.03
N LEU A 733 -8.48 -16.59 -14.58
CA LEU A 733 -7.78 -17.69 -15.25
C LEU A 733 -8.68 -18.94 -15.46
N PRO A 734 -9.27 -19.58 -14.43
CA PRO A 734 -10.09 -20.76 -14.65
C PRO A 734 -11.30 -20.47 -15.55
N THR A 735 -11.85 -19.25 -15.53
CA THR A 735 -12.92 -18.84 -16.45
C THR A 735 -12.45 -18.73 -17.90
N VAL A 736 -11.23 -18.25 -18.16
CA VAL A 736 -10.65 -18.22 -19.52
C VAL A 736 -10.58 -19.64 -20.08
N LEU A 737 -10.10 -20.60 -19.28
CA LEU A 737 -10.06 -22.01 -19.70
C LEU A 737 -11.46 -22.58 -19.94
N ASP A 738 -12.41 -22.28 -19.06
CA ASP A 738 -13.80 -22.75 -19.19
C ASP A 738 -14.50 -22.20 -20.45
N LEU A 739 -14.29 -20.91 -20.75
CA LEU A 739 -14.78 -20.26 -21.97
C LEU A 739 -14.17 -20.90 -23.22
N LEU A 740 -12.87 -21.20 -23.20
CA LEU A 740 -12.17 -21.85 -24.31
C LEU A 740 -12.64 -23.30 -24.53
N ILE A 741 -12.95 -24.04 -23.47
CA ILE A 741 -13.55 -25.39 -23.52
C ILE A 741 -14.99 -25.34 -24.05
N GLU A 742 -15.88 -24.55 -23.43
CA GLU A 742 -17.31 -24.54 -23.74
C GLU A 742 -17.64 -23.88 -25.10
N SER A 743 -16.71 -23.09 -25.65
CA SER A 743 -16.80 -22.57 -27.02
C SER A 743 -16.24 -23.50 -28.10
N GLY A 744 -15.48 -24.54 -27.73
CA GLY A 744 -14.73 -25.35 -28.69
C GLY A 744 -13.59 -24.59 -29.36
N SER A 745 -13.05 -23.55 -28.72
CA SER A 745 -11.94 -22.73 -29.24
C SER A 745 -10.55 -23.35 -28.97
N LEU A 746 -10.50 -24.65 -28.72
CA LEU A 746 -9.29 -25.43 -28.42
C LEU A 746 -9.32 -26.72 -29.25
N SER A 747 -8.15 -27.22 -29.62
CA SER A 747 -8.04 -28.57 -30.19
C SER A 747 -8.49 -29.63 -29.16
N PRO A 748 -8.74 -30.89 -29.56
CA PRO A 748 -9.03 -31.95 -28.60
C PRO A 748 -7.94 -32.12 -27.53
N SER A 749 -6.66 -32.03 -27.91
CA SER A 749 -5.52 -32.18 -26.97
C SER A 749 -5.45 -31.03 -25.97
N GLN A 750 -5.63 -29.80 -26.44
CA GLN A 750 -5.68 -28.60 -25.61
C GLN A 750 -6.91 -28.57 -24.71
N THR A 751 -8.04 -29.12 -25.16
CA THR A 751 -9.28 -29.23 -24.39
C THR A 751 -9.10 -30.15 -23.18
N ASP A 752 -8.47 -31.31 -23.38
CA ASP A 752 -8.19 -32.23 -22.26
C ASP A 752 -7.16 -31.64 -21.30
N ALA A 753 -6.11 -30.99 -21.79
CA ALA A 753 -5.16 -30.25 -20.95
C ALA A 753 -5.84 -29.12 -20.14
N ALA A 754 -6.76 -28.37 -20.75
CA ALA A 754 -7.52 -27.32 -20.08
C ALA A 754 -8.46 -27.89 -19.00
N ARG A 755 -9.03 -29.08 -19.20
CA ARG A 755 -9.86 -29.79 -18.20
C ARG A 755 -9.06 -30.23 -16.98
N ASP A 756 -7.87 -30.80 -17.18
CA ASP A 756 -6.97 -31.17 -16.09
C ASP A 756 -6.52 -29.93 -15.28
N LEU A 757 -6.20 -28.84 -15.99
CA LEU A 757 -5.81 -27.56 -15.40
C LEU A 757 -6.93 -26.93 -14.57
N ILE A 758 -8.11 -26.69 -15.15
CA ILE A 758 -9.24 -26.05 -14.47
C ILE A 758 -9.70 -26.86 -13.24
N ALA A 759 -9.58 -28.19 -13.29
CA ALA A 759 -9.87 -29.06 -12.16
C ALA A 759 -8.97 -28.81 -10.93
N ASN A 760 -7.79 -28.19 -11.08
CA ASN A 760 -6.85 -27.92 -9.99
C ASN A 760 -6.75 -26.45 -9.51
N TYR A 761 -7.43 -25.47 -10.13
CA TYR A 761 -7.39 -24.07 -9.64
C TYR A 761 -8.28 -23.81 -8.41
N GLU A 762 -7.91 -22.81 -7.61
CA GLU A 762 -8.66 -22.35 -6.42
C GLU A 762 -10.01 -21.71 -6.77
N GLY A 763 -10.04 -20.92 -7.86
CA GLY A 763 -11.21 -20.14 -8.27
C GLY A 763 -12.33 -20.98 -8.92
N GLN A 764 -13.58 -20.65 -8.58
CA GLN A 764 -14.77 -21.11 -9.32
C GLN A 764 -14.82 -20.46 -10.72
N SER A 765 -15.38 -21.14 -11.72
CA SER A 765 -15.62 -20.51 -13.03
C SER A 765 -16.75 -19.49 -12.94
N LEU A 766 -16.58 -18.33 -13.59
CA LEU A 766 -17.54 -17.23 -13.60
C LEU A 766 -18.69 -17.44 -14.61
N ILE A 767 -18.54 -18.33 -15.60
CA ILE A 767 -19.61 -18.64 -16.59
C ILE A 767 -20.59 -19.72 -16.09
N ARG A 768 -20.46 -20.14 -14.83
CA ARG A 768 -21.31 -21.11 -14.13
C ARG A 768 -21.86 -20.45 -12.84
N PRO A 769 -23.05 -20.84 -12.36
CA PRO A 769 -23.59 -20.32 -11.09
C PRO A 769 -22.58 -20.48 -9.95
N GLN A 770 -22.39 -19.46 -9.11
CA GLN A 770 -21.47 -19.59 -7.97
C GLN A 770 -22.09 -20.48 -6.88
N LEU A 771 -21.22 -21.26 -6.22
CA LEU A 771 -21.59 -22.05 -5.05
C LEU A 771 -21.22 -21.26 -3.80
N ASN A 772 -22.26 -20.68 -3.18
CA ASN A 772 -22.17 -19.84 -2.00
C ASN A 772 -22.27 -20.63 -0.67
N GLY A 773 -22.47 -21.96 -0.77
CA GLY A 773 -22.50 -22.88 0.38
C GLY A 773 -21.11 -23.24 0.92
N PRO A 774 -21.04 -23.95 2.06
CA PRO A 774 -19.77 -24.37 2.65
C PRO A 774 -19.02 -25.39 1.78
N SER A 775 -17.69 -25.41 1.90
CA SER A 775 -16.83 -26.45 1.32
C SER A 775 -17.20 -27.88 1.73
N ARG A 776 -16.61 -28.88 1.06
CA ARG A 776 -16.76 -30.31 1.42
C ARG A 776 -16.42 -30.60 2.89
N ALA A 777 -15.57 -29.78 3.51
CA ALA A 777 -15.20 -29.89 4.93
C ALA A 777 -16.07 -29.06 5.88
N GLY A 778 -17.11 -28.37 5.39
CA GLY A 778 -18.03 -27.55 6.20
C GLY A 778 -17.52 -26.15 6.54
N LEU A 779 -16.36 -25.75 6.02
CA LEU A 779 -15.61 -24.59 6.53
C LEU A 779 -16.00 -23.24 5.92
N GLY A 780 -16.95 -23.21 4.99
CA GLY A 780 -17.32 -21.99 4.24
C GLY A 780 -16.70 -21.93 2.84
N SER A 781 -16.95 -20.82 2.13
CA SER A 781 -16.30 -20.48 0.86
C SER A 781 -15.83 -19.04 0.94
N TRP A 782 -14.51 -18.83 0.90
CA TRP A 782 -13.89 -17.58 1.33
C TRP A 782 -13.30 -16.79 0.16
N GLN A 783 -13.22 -15.48 0.33
CA GLN A 783 -12.46 -14.56 -0.49
C GLN A 783 -11.42 -13.88 0.40
N PHE A 784 -10.15 -13.94 -0.01
CA PHE A 784 -9.05 -13.27 0.65
C PHE A 784 -8.50 -12.18 -0.26
N SER A 785 -8.25 -11.00 0.30
CA SER A 785 -7.63 -9.88 -0.40
C SER A 785 -6.47 -9.31 0.43
N LEU A 786 -5.27 -9.30 -0.15
CA LEU A 786 -4.09 -8.75 0.50
C LEU A 786 -4.11 -7.21 0.46
N ILE A 787 -3.81 -6.57 1.59
CA ILE A 787 -3.87 -5.12 1.70
C ILE A 787 -2.47 -4.54 1.55
N ASN A 788 -2.32 -3.55 0.66
CA ASN A 788 -1.05 -2.91 0.28
C ASN A 788 -0.19 -2.55 1.50
N PRO A 789 1.08 -3.03 1.62
CA PRO A 789 1.86 -3.74 0.58
C PRO A 789 1.82 -5.27 0.66
N GLY A 790 1.03 -5.87 1.55
CA GLY A 790 0.62 -7.28 1.50
C GLY A 790 0.92 -8.15 2.72
N GLY A 791 1.75 -7.70 3.68
CA GLY A 791 2.23 -8.53 4.80
C GLY A 791 1.67 -8.21 6.18
N THR A 792 0.90 -7.13 6.34
CA THR A 792 0.43 -6.64 7.65
C THR A 792 -1.00 -7.07 7.99
N MET A 793 -1.89 -7.16 7.01
CA MET A 793 -3.33 -7.40 7.18
C MET A 793 -4.00 -7.92 5.91
N LEU A 794 -5.14 -8.59 6.08
CA LEU A 794 -5.97 -9.17 5.02
C LEU A 794 -7.42 -8.72 5.16
N ALA A 795 -8.10 -8.48 4.04
CA ALA A 795 -9.57 -8.44 4.02
C ALA A 795 -10.13 -9.82 3.69
N VAL A 796 -11.20 -10.19 4.38
CA VAL A 796 -11.83 -11.52 4.33
C VAL A 796 -13.35 -11.38 4.20
N ARG A 797 -13.95 -12.12 3.26
CA ARG A 797 -15.40 -12.26 3.06
C ARG A 797 -15.76 -13.73 2.88
N GLU A 798 -17.01 -14.09 3.19
CA GLU A 798 -17.57 -15.41 2.85
C GLU A 798 -18.61 -15.25 1.74
N ARG A 799 -18.54 -16.07 0.68
CA ARG A 799 -19.48 -15.97 -0.47
C ARG A 799 -20.93 -16.21 -0.09
N GLY A 800 -21.16 -17.01 0.95
CA GLY A 800 -22.48 -17.24 1.55
C GLY A 800 -23.03 -16.06 2.36
N ARG A 801 -22.21 -15.03 2.61
CA ARG A 801 -22.60 -13.84 3.37
C ARG A 801 -21.75 -12.62 2.96
N PRO A 802 -21.86 -12.16 1.70
CA PRO A 802 -20.90 -11.22 1.10
C PRO A 802 -20.98 -9.79 1.66
N GLY A 803 -22.08 -9.44 2.34
CA GLY A 803 -22.20 -8.19 3.10
C GLY A 803 -21.32 -8.13 4.35
N TRP A 804 -20.86 -9.27 4.88
CA TRP A 804 -20.01 -9.29 6.07
C TRP A 804 -18.54 -9.34 5.70
N ARG A 805 -17.78 -8.40 6.27
CA ARG A 805 -16.39 -8.16 5.90
C ARG A 805 -15.53 -7.98 7.15
N LEU A 806 -14.42 -8.71 7.18
CA LEU A 806 -13.47 -8.72 8.29
C LEU A 806 -12.08 -8.32 7.78
N ILE A 807 -11.47 -7.35 8.46
CA ILE A 807 -10.04 -7.08 8.37
C ILE A 807 -9.35 -7.88 9.47
N VAL A 808 -8.42 -8.74 9.05
CA VAL A 808 -7.66 -9.64 9.92
C VAL A 808 -6.22 -9.16 10.00
N PRO A 809 -5.69 -8.83 11.20
CA PRO A 809 -4.28 -8.50 11.36
C PRO A 809 -3.41 -9.75 11.24
N VAL A 810 -2.33 -9.66 10.47
CA VAL A 810 -1.29 -10.70 10.39
C VAL A 810 -0.25 -10.48 11.50
N ILE A 811 -0.03 -9.22 11.91
CA ILE A 811 0.94 -8.79 12.93
C ILE A 811 0.26 -8.07 14.12
N ASP A 812 0.85 -8.18 15.31
CA ASP A 812 0.28 -7.73 16.60
C ASP A 812 -0.04 -6.21 16.71
N ASN A 813 0.44 -5.36 15.81
CA ASN A 813 0.26 -3.89 15.86
C ASN A 813 -0.75 -3.34 14.83
N VAL A 814 -1.64 -4.19 14.31
CA VAL A 814 -2.78 -3.81 13.47
C VAL A 814 -4.08 -4.22 14.16
N SER A 815 -5.13 -3.40 14.04
CA SER A 815 -6.43 -3.69 14.62
C SER A 815 -7.27 -4.65 13.77
N TRP A 816 -8.14 -5.40 14.43
CA TRP A 816 -9.27 -6.06 13.79
C TRP A 816 -10.32 -5.02 13.42
N ARG A 817 -10.96 -5.17 12.26
CA ARG A 817 -12.12 -4.34 11.87
C ARG A 817 -13.23 -5.19 11.27
N PHE A 818 -14.46 -5.06 11.77
CA PHE A 818 -15.65 -5.69 11.21
C PHE A 818 -16.57 -4.63 10.63
N THR A 819 -17.19 -4.95 9.48
CA THR A 819 -18.22 -4.12 8.87
C THR A 819 -19.31 -5.00 8.26
N ASP A 820 -20.55 -4.54 8.42
CA ASP A 820 -21.71 -5.04 7.68
C ASP A 820 -22.02 -4.04 6.55
N SER A 821 -21.54 -4.35 5.35
CA SER A 821 -21.65 -3.48 4.17
C SER A 821 -23.04 -3.48 3.53
N GLU A 822 -23.98 -4.32 4.00
CA GLU A 822 -25.40 -4.17 3.64
C GLU A 822 -26.02 -2.98 4.39
N SER A 823 -25.64 -2.77 5.65
CA SER A 823 -26.04 -1.59 6.43
C SER A 823 -25.18 -0.35 6.20
N SER A 824 -23.88 -0.51 5.91
CA SER A 824 -22.95 0.60 5.66
C SER A 824 -22.12 0.37 4.39
N PRO A 825 -22.68 0.63 3.18
CA PRO A 825 -22.03 0.31 1.90
C PRO A 825 -20.69 1.01 1.64
N HIS A 826 -20.41 2.13 2.33
CA HIS A 826 -19.14 2.85 2.26
C HIS A 826 -18.25 2.63 3.51
N GLU A 827 -18.70 1.78 4.44
CA GLU A 827 -18.04 1.44 5.70
C GLU A 827 -17.78 2.65 6.62
N GLU A 828 -18.77 3.53 6.69
CA GLU A 828 -18.81 4.68 7.63
C GLU A 828 -19.02 4.22 9.09
N GLU A 829 -19.70 3.10 9.28
CA GLU A 829 -19.89 2.45 10.59
C GLU A 829 -19.07 1.15 10.65
N THR A 830 -18.13 1.07 11.59
CA THR A 830 -17.24 -0.11 11.74
C THR A 830 -16.96 -0.40 13.21
N VAL A 831 -16.77 -1.68 13.52
CA VAL A 831 -16.26 -2.12 14.83
C VAL A 831 -14.75 -2.28 14.71
N VAL A 832 -13.97 -1.72 15.64
CA VAL A 832 -12.50 -1.77 15.62
C VAL A 832 -11.95 -2.06 17.03
N ALA A 833 -11.04 -3.04 17.14
CA ALA A 833 -10.24 -3.25 18.36
C ALA A 833 -8.95 -4.02 18.06
N PHE A 834 -7.91 -3.85 18.88
CA PHE A 834 -6.65 -4.59 18.74
C PHE A 834 -6.71 -6.01 19.32
N ASP A 835 -7.44 -6.21 20.43
CA ASP A 835 -7.59 -7.51 21.06
C ASP A 835 -8.83 -8.24 20.51
N LEU A 836 -8.68 -9.53 20.20
CA LEU A 836 -9.72 -10.32 19.56
C LEU A 836 -10.91 -10.64 20.48
N ASP A 837 -10.70 -10.82 21.79
CA ASP A 837 -11.78 -11.15 22.71
C ASP A 837 -12.63 -9.90 23.01
N VAL A 838 -11.98 -8.73 23.11
CA VAL A 838 -12.66 -7.42 23.14
C VAL A 838 -13.46 -7.21 21.85
N PHE A 839 -12.81 -7.38 20.69
CA PHE A 839 -13.42 -7.24 19.37
C PHE A 839 -14.66 -8.12 19.18
N LEU A 840 -14.57 -9.40 19.56
CA LEU A 840 -15.70 -10.35 19.48
C LEU A 840 -16.86 -9.94 20.39
N SER A 841 -16.56 -9.37 21.56
CA SER A 841 -17.58 -8.86 22.49
C SER A 841 -18.28 -7.63 21.94
N ASP A 842 -17.55 -6.71 21.32
CA ASP A 842 -18.09 -5.49 20.70
C ASP A 842 -18.92 -5.82 19.45
N VAL A 843 -18.48 -6.78 18.62
CA VAL A 843 -19.27 -7.30 17.48
C VAL A 843 -20.55 -8.01 17.97
N GLU A 844 -20.49 -8.80 19.06
CA GLU A 844 -21.70 -9.42 19.64
C GLU A 844 -22.69 -8.37 20.15
N LEU A 845 -22.18 -7.29 20.76
CA LEU A 845 -23.00 -6.20 21.29
C LEU A 845 -23.70 -5.38 20.19
N MET A 846 -23.00 -5.10 19.07
CA MET A 846 -23.51 -4.23 18.00
C MET A 846 -24.23 -4.97 16.88
N HIS A 847 -23.75 -6.15 16.48
CA HIS A 847 -24.28 -6.92 15.33
C HIS A 847 -24.82 -8.31 15.73
N GLY A 848 -24.77 -8.67 17.01
CA GLY A 848 -25.37 -9.88 17.56
C GLY A 848 -24.50 -11.14 17.47
N GLN A 849 -24.96 -12.20 18.12
CA GLN A 849 -24.21 -13.45 18.30
C GLN A 849 -23.79 -14.15 17.00
N GLU A 850 -24.58 -14.05 15.94
CA GLU A 850 -24.23 -14.67 14.66
C GLU A 850 -23.05 -13.96 13.98
N ALA A 851 -22.92 -12.63 14.17
CA ALA A 851 -21.77 -11.87 13.68
C ALA A 851 -20.49 -12.26 14.42
N ALA A 852 -20.54 -12.32 15.75
CA ALA A 852 -19.39 -12.75 16.55
C ALA A 852 -18.98 -14.21 16.27
N LYS A 853 -19.92 -15.13 16.04
CA LYS A 853 -19.62 -16.50 15.59
C LYS A 853 -18.95 -16.52 14.22
N TRP A 854 -19.45 -15.75 13.27
CA TRP A 854 -18.88 -15.66 11.92
C TRP A 854 -17.47 -15.06 11.95
N VAL A 855 -17.25 -13.98 12.71
CA VAL A 855 -15.92 -13.37 12.91
C VAL A 855 -14.95 -14.40 13.51
N ARG A 856 -15.36 -15.16 14.54
CA ARG A 856 -14.53 -16.21 15.15
C ARG A 856 -14.16 -17.30 14.13
N LYS A 857 -15.11 -17.73 13.30
CA LYS A 857 -14.88 -18.68 12.19
C LYS A 857 -13.90 -18.12 11.15
N ALA A 858 -14.13 -16.88 10.69
CA ALA A 858 -13.29 -16.20 9.71
C ALA A 858 -11.84 -16.03 10.21
N ALA A 859 -11.66 -15.61 11.47
CA ALA A 859 -10.34 -15.51 12.10
C ALA A 859 -9.62 -16.86 12.16
N ALA A 860 -10.32 -17.94 12.53
CA ALA A 860 -9.75 -19.29 12.60
C ALA A 860 -9.35 -19.84 11.21
N VAL A 861 -10.19 -19.65 10.18
CA VAL A 861 -9.84 -20.06 8.80
C VAL A 861 -8.68 -19.22 8.26
N THR A 862 -8.66 -17.92 8.53
CA THR A 862 -7.58 -17.02 8.06
C THR A 862 -6.25 -17.36 8.74
N SER A 863 -6.27 -17.74 10.03
CA SER A 863 -5.07 -18.22 10.73
C SER A 863 -4.43 -19.43 10.04
N TRP A 864 -5.24 -20.41 9.60
CA TRP A 864 -4.75 -21.54 8.82
C TRP A 864 -4.28 -21.10 7.43
N TYR A 865 -5.05 -20.24 6.75
CA TYR A 865 -4.76 -19.81 5.37
C TYR A 865 -3.45 -19.03 5.25
N VAL A 866 -3.09 -18.22 6.24
CA VAL A 866 -1.80 -17.50 6.27
C VAL A 866 -0.62 -18.47 6.35
N ASP A 867 -0.68 -19.47 7.23
CA ASP A 867 0.37 -20.48 7.35
C ASP A 867 0.47 -21.33 6.07
N GLU A 868 -0.67 -21.78 5.55
CA GLU A 868 -0.78 -22.57 4.32
C GLU A 868 -0.29 -21.80 3.07
N ASN A 869 -0.59 -20.50 2.93
CA ASN A 869 -0.11 -19.66 1.83
C ASN A 869 1.44 -19.62 1.80
N MET A 870 2.08 -19.47 2.96
CA MET A 870 3.55 -19.48 3.06
C MET A 870 4.14 -20.82 2.60
N GLU A 871 3.50 -21.95 2.96
CA GLU A 871 3.96 -23.27 2.53
C GLU A 871 3.74 -23.49 1.02
N ARG A 872 2.60 -23.08 0.46
CA ARG A 872 2.30 -23.13 -0.98
C ARG A 872 3.34 -22.37 -1.81
N TRP A 873 3.66 -21.14 -1.39
CA TRP A 873 4.71 -20.30 -1.99
C TRP A 873 6.14 -20.76 -1.71
N ARG A 874 6.33 -21.78 -0.84
CA ARG A 874 7.63 -22.26 -0.32
C ARG A 874 8.46 -21.15 0.38
N PHE A 875 7.79 -20.10 0.87
CA PHE A 875 8.39 -18.94 1.52
C PHE A 875 8.90 -19.30 2.92
N GLY A 876 9.89 -18.56 3.43
CA GLY A 876 10.47 -18.77 4.78
C GLY A 876 11.31 -20.05 4.96
N GLY A 877 11.12 -21.06 4.11
CA GLY A 877 12.06 -22.16 3.89
C GLY A 877 12.14 -23.23 4.97
N LYS A 878 11.15 -24.14 5.01
CA LYS A 878 11.48 -25.55 5.30
C LYS A 878 12.32 -26.06 4.13
N ARG A 879 13.65 -26.07 4.27
CA ARG A 879 14.53 -26.71 3.27
C ARG A 879 14.01 -28.12 3.00
N PRO A 880 13.92 -28.58 1.73
CA PRO A 880 13.69 -29.99 1.47
C PRO A 880 14.76 -30.79 2.22
N LYS A 881 14.35 -31.85 2.91
CA LYS A 881 15.29 -32.73 3.61
C LYS A 881 16.31 -33.17 2.58
N LYS A 882 17.60 -32.87 2.81
CA LYS A 882 18.68 -33.41 1.98
C LYS A 882 18.50 -34.92 1.93
N GLU A 883 18.32 -35.46 0.72
CA GLU A 883 18.31 -36.90 0.51
C GLU A 883 19.59 -37.51 1.12
N PRO A 884 19.49 -38.69 1.76
CA PRO A 884 20.67 -39.45 2.08
C PRO A 884 21.37 -39.79 0.78
N LYS A 885 22.60 -39.30 0.60
CA LYS A 885 23.43 -39.61 -0.58
C LYS A 885 23.47 -41.12 -0.79
N THR A 886 22.83 -41.62 -1.84
CA THR A 886 23.13 -42.95 -2.36
C THR A 886 24.54 -42.89 -2.95
N THR A 887 25.50 -43.48 -2.22
CA THR A 887 26.84 -43.77 -2.75
C THR A 887 26.73 -44.67 -3.99
N PRO A 888 27.71 -44.57 -4.92
CA PRO A 888 27.59 -45.09 -6.29
C PRO A 888 27.57 -46.63 -6.37
#